data_AF-A0A7K9PJS4-F1
#
_entry.id   AF-A0A7K9PJS4-F1
#
_cell.length_a   1.000
_cell.length_b   1.000
_cell.length_c   1.000
_cell.angle_alpha   90.00
_cell.angle_beta   90.00
_cell.angle_gamma   90.00
#
_symmetry.space_group_name_H-M   'P 1'
#
loop_
_entity.id
_entity.type
_entity.pdbx_description
1 polymer ?
#
loop_
_entity_poly.entity_id
_entity_poly.type
_entity_poly.pdbx_seq_one_letter_code
_entity_poly.pdbx_strand_id
1 'polypeptide(L)'
;IMCGQRLEKIVAFWTLVFIRIVTGLAGEGRTVWKKDSHFSPVSETQMFLYDTFPKEFLWGVGTGAFQVEGSWRKDGKGSSIWDHFTHSEFRDADSTGTSSDSYTLLDKDLSALDFLGVTFYQFSISWSRLFPTGVVAAPNEKGLQYYNTLIDSLLYRNIDPVVTLYHWDLPLMLQEEYGGWKNESMIDIFNDYATFCFQTFGDRVKYWITIHNPYLVAWHGYGTGIHAPGERGKITTVYSVGHNLIKAHAKVWHNYKEHFQPYQKGMISIVLGSHWIEPNKSEDELDISKCQQSMERVLGWFAKPIHGDGDYPEELKNEYLFLPHFTEDEKNYIKGTADFFAFSFGPSNFKPPNTLPKMGQNLSLNLREVLNWIKLEYNSPRILIAENGWFTDSHVKTDDTTAIYMMKNFINKVLQAIKYDNIDVFGYTAWSLLDGFEWQHAYNIRRGLFYVDFKSKKKERIPKSSALYYKQIIQENGFFPKDSTPNLQAQFSCDFSWGITESVLKAESAASSPQFCDSSLYLWNVTGDGLLHRVEGVKLKTRPAQCTDFVSIKKQLDLLEKMKVTHYRFALDWSLILPNGDLSVVNRQVLRYYRCVISEVLKLNVQSMVTLYYPTHAYLGLPGPLLQTGGWLNQSTAYAFQDYAALCFRELGDLVKLWITINEPNQLSNVYNRSSNDTYRAAHNLLIAHAMAWRIYDEQYRSSQYGKVSLSLHSDWAEPANPFFESHSKAANRFLQFEIGWFANPIFKTGDYPATMREYISFKNRKGLSYTLLPSFTSEEKQLVKGAADFYALNHFTTRFVIHEPQNGSQYEFDRDIQFLQDITCLSSPSRLAVVPWGMRKVLSWIKKTYGDIDIYITANGIDDQSLDNDELRNYYLGKYVQEVLKAYYIDKVKIKGYYAFKLTEEKSKPRFGFFTSDSKGKPSIKFYNSLISNNGFPADYSVCGPSSHEEQCSFCLFISQKKPLIFFACCLFSTLILLLAIIFFHKRKRRKRFKAKSIKCICVSF
;
A
#
# COMPACT_ATOMS: atom_id res chain seq x y z
N ILE A 1 58.47 34.50 24.93
CA ILE A 1 57.43 35.04 24.01
C ILE A 1 56.81 33.97 23.08
N MET A 2 57.40 32.78 22.88
CA MET A 2 56.81 31.73 22.00
C MET A 2 56.04 30.58 22.69
N CYS A 3 55.78 30.63 24.01
CA CYS A 3 55.04 29.56 24.70
C CYS A 3 53.60 29.95 25.10
N GLY A 4 53.28 31.25 25.21
CA GLY A 4 51.95 31.73 25.62
C GLY A 4 50.87 31.66 24.53
N GLN A 5 51.22 31.91 23.27
CA GLN A 5 50.25 31.97 22.17
C GLN A 5 49.72 30.60 21.71
N ARG A 6 50.41 29.50 22.05
CA ARG A 6 49.95 28.14 21.71
C ARG A 6 49.00 27.60 22.77
N LEU A 7 49.19 27.99 24.04
CA LEU A 7 48.28 27.66 25.14
C LEU A 7 46.96 28.41 25.01
N GLU A 8 46.97 29.70 24.65
CA GLU A 8 45.74 30.47 24.40
C GLU A 8 44.94 29.93 23.21
N LYS A 9 45.60 29.48 22.13
CA LYS A 9 44.89 28.87 20.99
C LYS A 9 44.33 27.49 21.30
N ILE A 10 45.00 26.71 22.15
CA ILE A 10 44.50 25.40 22.58
C ILE A 10 43.36 25.59 23.59
N VAL A 11 43.48 26.51 24.54
CA VAL A 11 42.40 26.83 25.50
C VAL A 11 41.21 27.47 24.76
N ALA A 12 41.42 28.33 23.76
CA ALA A 12 40.37 28.87 22.90
C ALA A 12 39.70 27.79 22.04
N PHE A 13 40.47 26.83 21.49
CA PHE A 13 39.92 25.72 20.71
C PHE A 13 39.15 24.73 21.58
N TRP A 14 39.64 24.42 22.77
CA TRP A 14 38.93 23.57 23.73
C TRP A 14 37.74 24.28 24.39
N THR A 15 37.77 25.59 24.61
CA THR A 15 36.58 26.36 25.03
C THR A 15 35.56 26.49 23.90
N LEU A 16 35.97 26.65 22.63
CA LEU A 16 35.04 26.58 21.48
C LEU A 16 34.44 25.18 21.28
N VAL A 17 35.20 24.12 21.53
CA VAL A 17 34.72 22.72 21.44
C VAL A 17 33.84 22.36 22.65
N PHE A 18 34.13 22.85 23.86
CA PHE A 18 33.27 22.64 25.03
C PHE A 18 32.04 23.55 25.05
N ILE A 19 32.09 24.78 24.52
CA ILE A 19 30.92 25.64 24.32
C ILE A 19 30.00 25.03 23.25
N ARG A 20 30.55 24.37 22.22
CA ARG A 20 29.77 23.59 21.23
C ARG A 20 29.03 22.38 21.80
N ILE A 21 29.37 21.92 23.01
CA ILE A 21 28.73 20.75 23.63
C ILE A 21 27.57 21.15 24.57
N VAL A 22 27.39 22.45 24.88
CA VAL A 22 26.47 22.87 25.96
C VAL A 22 25.29 23.74 25.52
N THR A 23 25.25 24.25 24.28
CA THR A 23 24.08 25.02 23.78
C THR A 23 23.79 24.71 22.31
N GLY A 24 22.64 24.08 22.01
CA GLY A 24 22.13 23.98 20.64
C GLY A 24 21.89 25.38 20.06
N LEU A 25 22.41 25.64 18.86
CA LEU A 25 22.27 26.93 18.18
C LEU A 25 20.99 26.94 17.34
N ALA A 26 20.26 28.06 17.35
CA ALA A 26 19.10 28.25 16.47
C ALA A 26 19.50 28.13 14.99
N GLY A 27 18.71 27.40 14.20
CA GLY A 27 18.89 27.21 12.76
C GLY A 27 19.47 25.86 12.32
N GLU A 28 19.81 24.96 13.25
CA GLU A 28 20.29 23.61 12.93
C GLU A 28 19.23 22.70 12.30
N GLY A 29 17.94 22.99 12.51
CA GLY A 29 16.79 22.30 11.92
C GLY A 29 16.73 22.41 10.39
N ARG A 30 17.43 23.39 9.80
CA ARG A 30 17.60 23.51 8.33
C ARG A 30 18.18 22.26 7.69
N THR A 31 18.95 21.48 8.45
CA THR A 31 19.58 20.25 7.94
C THR A 31 18.58 19.13 7.66
N VAL A 32 17.38 19.15 8.25
CA VAL A 32 16.33 18.14 7.99
C VAL A 32 15.95 18.07 6.50
N TRP A 33 15.95 19.20 5.81
CA TRP A 33 15.60 19.25 4.38
C TRP A 33 16.77 18.91 3.44
N LYS A 34 18.01 18.86 3.95
CA LYS A 34 19.19 18.48 3.16
C LYS A 34 19.21 16.96 3.00
N LYS A 35 18.46 16.45 2.02
CA LYS A 35 18.45 15.03 1.67
C LYS A 35 19.76 14.66 0.97
N ASP A 36 20.40 13.57 1.43
CA ASP A 36 21.52 12.96 0.72
C ASP A 36 21.06 12.55 -0.68
N SER A 37 21.86 12.87 -1.71
CA SER A 37 21.60 12.56 -3.13
C SER A 37 21.58 11.06 -3.45
N HIS A 38 21.80 10.20 -2.44
CA HIS A 38 21.75 8.74 -2.48
C HIS A 38 20.53 8.14 -1.77
N PHE A 39 19.45 8.90 -1.56
CA PHE A 39 18.26 8.41 -0.86
C PHE A 39 17.62 7.23 -1.61
N SER A 40 17.74 6.02 -1.04
CA SER A 40 17.09 4.83 -1.58
C SER A 40 15.56 4.94 -1.43
N PRO A 41 14.77 4.57 -2.47
CA PRO A 41 13.31 4.42 -2.37
C PRO A 41 12.87 3.23 -1.49
N VAL A 42 13.82 2.51 -0.91
CA VAL A 42 13.62 1.38 0.02
C VAL A 42 14.47 1.57 1.25
N SER A 43 14.62 2.81 1.72
CA SER A 43 15.21 3.00 3.03
C SER A 43 14.35 2.31 4.08
N GLU A 44 14.97 1.79 5.15
CA GLU A 44 14.25 1.27 6.34
C GLU A 44 13.24 2.30 6.87
N THR A 45 13.51 3.58 6.60
CA THR A 45 12.72 4.75 6.97
C THR A 45 11.46 4.96 6.11
N GLN A 46 11.36 4.32 4.93
CA GLN A 46 10.16 4.35 4.07
C GLN A 46 9.28 3.10 4.22
N MET A 47 9.77 2.06 4.89
CA MET A 47 8.98 0.86 5.18
C MET A 47 7.99 1.10 6.32
N PHE A 48 6.80 0.49 6.22
CA PHE A 48 5.92 0.37 7.37
C PHE A 48 6.62 -0.46 8.45
N LEU A 49 6.88 0.16 9.59
CA LEU A 49 7.52 -0.54 10.70
C LEU A 49 6.48 -1.34 11.49
N TYR A 50 6.58 -2.67 11.43
CA TYR A 50 5.84 -3.60 12.28
C TYR A 50 6.67 -3.88 13.53
N ASP A 51 6.56 -3.03 14.54
CA ASP A 51 7.29 -3.14 15.80
C ASP A 51 6.48 -2.52 16.96
N THR A 52 7.03 -2.68 18.16
CA THR A 52 6.53 -2.17 19.43
C THR A 52 7.21 -0.86 19.83
N PHE A 53 6.42 0.00 20.46
CA PHE A 53 6.90 1.16 21.18
C PHE A 53 7.68 0.74 22.44
N PRO A 54 8.46 1.65 23.05
CA PRO A 54 9.06 1.41 24.35
C PRO A 54 8.03 0.91 25.38
N LYS A 55 8.48 0.07 26.32
CA LYS A 55 7.58 -0.62 27.26
C LYS A 55 6.80 0.33 28.18
N GLU A 56 7.35 1.51 28.44
CA GLU A 56 6.78 2.56 29.29
C GLU A 56 6.13 3.70 28.47
N PHE A 57 5.87 3.46 27.18
CA PHE A 57 5.27 4.47 26.31
C PHE A 57 3.83 4.78 26.76
N LEU A 58 3.52 6.06 26.91
CA LEU A 58 2.23 6.53 27.38
C LEU A 58 1.24 6.67 26.22
N TRP A 59 0.12 5.97 26.30
CA TRP A 59 -0.97 6.07 25.33
C TRP A 59 -2.14 6.82 25.94
N GLY A 60 -2.49 7.96 25.34
CA GLY A 60 -3.57 8.79 25.86
C GLY A 60 -4.54 9.27 24.80
N VAL A 61 -5.55 9.98 25.28
CA VAL A 61 -6.58 10.60 24.45
C VAL A 61 -6.95 11.95 25.07
N GLY A 62 -7.35 12.92 24.24
CA GLY A 62 -7.54 14.30 24.67
C GLY A 62 -8.92 14.90 24.40
N THR A 63 -9.32 15.88 25.22
CA THR A 63 -10.46 16.78 24.98
C THR A 63 -10.17 18.21 25.46
N GLY A 64 -10.85 19.19 24.86
CA GLY A 64 -10.96 20.56 25.37
C GLY A 64 -12.31 20.82 26.02
N ALA A 65 -12.33 21.56 27.13
CA ALA A 65 -13.54 21.80 27.93
C ALA A 65 -14.68 22.40 27.11
N PHE A 66 -14.42 23.50 26.39
CA PHE A 66 -15.43 24.16 25.56
C PHE A 66 -15.99 23.22 24.47
N GLN A 67 -15.16 22.32 23.96
CA GLN A 67 -15.58 21.40 22.90
C GLN A 67 -16.58 20.36 23.41
N VAL A 68 -16.42 19.85 24.64
CA VAL A 68 -17.15 18.64 25.09
C VAL A 68 -18.05 18.84 26.32
N GLU A 69 -17.79 19.81 27.21
CA GLU A 69 -18.53 19.92 28.47
C GLU A 69 -19.99 20.34 28.28
N GLY A 70 -20.24 21.33 27.42
CA GLY A 70 -21.54 21.99 27.33
C GLY A 70 -21.95 22.67 28.65
N SER A 71 -23.25 22.80 28.88
CA SER A 71 -23.79 23.32 30.15
C SER A 71 -23.22 24.71 30.51
N TRP A 72 -23.23 25.61 29.54
CA TRP A 72 -22.45 26.85 29.56
C TRP A 72 -22.85 27.89 30.64
N ARG A 73 -24.10 27.86 31.13
CA ARG A 73 -24.62 28.66 32.26
C ARG A 73 -25.06 27.81 33.46
N LYS A 74 -24.82 26.51 33.44
CA LYS A 74 -25.30 25.60 34.48
C LYS A 74 -24.47 25.76 35.76
N ASP A 75 -25.13 25.60 36.90
CA ASP A 75 -24.49 25.52 38.23
C ASP A 75 -23.51 26.67 38.52
N GLY A 76 -23.87 27.89 38.12
CA GLY A 76 -23.10 29.10 38.41
C GLY A 76 -21.89 29.36 37.52
N LYS A 77 -21.66 28.59 36.44
CA LYS A 77 -20.59 28.87 35.47
C LYS A 77 -20.77 30.27 34.83
N GLY A 78 -19.68 31.04 34.78
CA GLY A 78 -19.60 32.31 34.05
C GLY A 78 -19.41 32.11 32.54
N SER A 79 -19.79 33.14 31.76
CA SER A 79 -19.58 33.15 30.31
C SER A 79 -18.09 33.23 29.97
N SER A 80 -17.64 32.45 29.00
CA SER A 80 -16.33 32.61 28.38
C SER A 80 -16.40 33.54 27.14
N ILE A 81 -15.25 33.93 26.61
CA ILE A 81 -15.16 34.65 25.33
C ILE A 81 -15.76 33.85 24.18
N TRP A 82 -15.70 32.51 24.22
CA TRP A 82 -16.31 31.65 23.21
C TRP A 82 -17.81 31.55 23.38
N ASP A 83 -18.34 31.58 24.60
CA ASP A 83 -19.78 31.71 24.82
C ASP A 83 -20.27 33.00 24.14
N HIS A 84 -19.61 34.15 24.37
CA HIS A 84 -19.99 35.40 23.71
C HIS A 84 -19.85 35.33 22.17
N PHE A 85 -18.70 34.88 21.69
CA PHE A 85 -18.38 34.82 20.26
C PHE A 85 -19.32 33.90 19.48
N THR A 86 -19.72 32.77 20.07
CA THR A 86 -20.66 31.85 19.42
C THR A 86 -22.06 32.45 19.29
N HIS A 87 -22.50 33.25 20.26
CA HIS A 87 -23.80 33.92 20.20
C HIS A 87 -23.80 35.12 19.25
N SER A 88 -22.66 35.78 19.04
CA SER A 88 -22.56 36.91 18.11
C SER A 88 -22.40 36.48 16.64
N GLU A 89 -21.56 35.47 16.37
CA GLU A 89 -21.17 35.11 14.99
C GLU A 89 -21.97 33.93 14.41
N PHE A 90 -22.61 33.08 15.23
CA PHE A 90 -23.34 31.90 14.74
C PHE A 90 -24.86 32.07 14.90
N ARG A 91 -25.60 31.92 13.80
CA ARG A 91 -27.07 32.19 13.74
C ARG A 91 -27.95 31.20 14.53
N ASP A 92 -27.41 30.06 14.97
CA ASP A 92 -28.12 28.99 15.72
C ASP A 92 -27.49 28.72 17.11
N ALA A 93 -27.16 29.77 17.86
CA ALA A 93 -26.43 29.70 19.14
C ALA A 93 -27.12 28.86 20.24
N ASP A 94 -28.45 28.74 20.26
CA ASP A 94 -29.15 27.91 21.26
C ASP A 94 -28.85 26.40 21.11
N SER A 95 -28.45 25.95 19.91
CA SER A 95 -28.04 24.56 19.65
C SER A 95 -26.60 24.25 20.08
N THR A 96 -25.75 25.27 20.30
CA THR A 96 -24.33 25.10 20.65
C THR A 96 -24.12 24.85 22.15
N GLY A 97 -25.03 25.33 23.01
CA GLY A 97 -24.85 25.31 24.47
C GLY A 97 -24.81 23.94 25.16
N THR A 98 -25.15 22.85 24.46
CA THR A 98 -25.17 21.50 25.07
C THR A 98 -24.05 20.57 24.56
N SER A 99 -23.45 20.81 23.39
CA SER A 99 -22.39 19.99 22.77
C SER A 99 -22.47 18.47 23.08
N SER A 100 -21.39 17.85 23.55
CA SER A 100 -21.31 16.44 23.98
C SER A 100 -21.90 16.20 25.37
N ASP A 101 -22.09 17.25 26.16
CA ASP A 101 -22.67 17.24 27.51
C ASP A 101 -21.86 16.42 28.53
N SER A 102 -20.54 16.47 28.42
CA SER A 102 -19.62 15.75 29.32
C SER A 102 -19.78 16.19 30.78
N TYR A 103 -20.18 17.44 31.03
CA TYR A 103 -20.44 17.95 32.37
C TYR A 103 -21.52 17.17 33.12
N THR A 104 -22.52 16.65 32.41
CA THR A 104 -23.62 15.86 33.01
C THR A 104 -23.50 14.36 32.76
N LEU A 105 -22.69 13.95 31.79
CA LEU A 105 -22.56 12.57 31.32
C LEU A 105 -21.16 11.98 31.56
N LEU A 106 -20.52 12.36 32.67
CA LEU A 106 -19.17 11.92 33.04
C LEU A 106 -18.98 10.40 32.98
N ASP A 107 -19.95 9.62 33.47
CA ASP A 107 -19.88 8.15 33.46
C ASP A 107 -19.75 7.56 32.05
N LYS A 108 -20.31 8.24 31.04
CA LYS A 108 -20.23 7.81 29.64
C LYS A 108 -18.85 8.05 29.06
N ASP A 109 -18.21 9.16 29.43
CA ASP A 109 -16.85 9.47 29.01
C ASP A 109 -15.85 8.52 29.69
N LEU A 110 -16.03 8.25 30.98
CA LEU A 110 -15.24 7.26 31.71
C LEU A 110 -15.37 5.86 31.09
N SER A 111 -16.59 5.45 30.72
CA SER A 111 -16.81 4.18 30.00
C SER A 111 -16.10 4.13 28.64
N ALA A 112 -15.97 5.27 27.96
CA ALA A 112 -15.26 5.39 26.69
C ALA A 112 -13.73 5.26 26.89
N LEU A 113 -13.20 5.82 27.98
CA LEU A 113 -11.79 5.65 28.38
C LEU A 113 -11.48 4.19 28.73
N ASP A 114 -12.35 3.56 29.54
CA ASP A 114 -12.26 2.13 29.89
C ASP A 114 -12.29 1.24 28.63
N PHE A 115 -13.11 1.61 27.65
CA PHE A 115 -13.15 0.89 26.38
C PHE A 115 -11.84 0.95 25.60
N LEU A 116 -11.19 2.12 25.54
CA LEU A 116 -9.92 2.31 24.83
C LEU A 116 -8.74 1.64 25.55
N GLY A 117 -8.74 1.64 26.89
CA GLY A 117 -7.64 1.14 27.71
C GLY A 117 -6.42 2.06 27.71
N VAL A 118 -6.64 3.38 27.63
CA VAL A 118 -5.57 4.40 27.67
C VAL A 118 -4.89 4.45 29.04
N THR A 119 -3.63 4.87 29.07
CA THR A 119 -2.84 5.06 30.30
C THR A 119 -3.00 6.47 30.88
N PHE A 120 -3.34 7.46 30.05
CA PHE A 120 -3.60 8.82 30.52
C PHE A 120 -4.77 9.47 29.76
N TYR A 121 -5.40 10.45 30.41
CA TYR A 121 -6.45 11.27 29.81
C TYR A 121 -6.09 12.74 29.93
N GLN A 122 -6.00 13.41 28.78
CA GLN A 122 -5.77 14.85 28.71
C GLN A 122 -7.10 15.59 28.64
N PHE A 123 -7.36 16.46 29.61
CA PHE A 123 -8.54 17.33 29.60
C PHE A 123 -8.17 18.74 30.07
N SER A 124 -8.99 19.72 29.73
CA SER A 124 -8.82 21.08 30.25
C SER A 124 -9.83 21.41 31.33
N ILE A 125 -9.42 22.26 32.26
CA ILE A 125 -10.31 22.87 33.24
C ILE A 125 -10.89 24.14 32.62
N SER A 126 -12.21 24.32 32.72
CA SER A 126 -12.84 25.55 32.27
C SER A 126 -12.70 26.64 33.31
N TRP A 127 -11.88 27.64 33.02
CA TRP A 127 -11.59 28.74 33.94
C TRP A 127 -12.89 29.45 34.37
N SER A 128 -13.77 29.78 33.42
CA SER A 128 -15.03 30.44 33.74
C SER A 128 -16.04 29.56 34.51
N ARG A 129 -15.81 28.23 34.57
CA ARG A 129 -16.59 27.32 35.40
C ARG A 129 -16.13 27.34 36.85
N LEU A 130 -14.82 27.35 37.09
CA LEU A 130 -14.25 27.42 38.45
C LEU A 130 -14.37 28.83 39.04
N PHE A 131 -14.04 29.86 38.25
CA PHE A 131 -14.10 31.26 38.65
C PHE A 131 -14.93 32.04 37.63
N PRO A 132 -16.23 32.25 37.88
CA PRO A 132 -17.14 32.89 36.92
C PRO A 132 -16.73 34.28 36.45
N THR A 133 -16.06 35.04 37.32
CA THR A 133 -15.50 36.38 37.01
C THR A 133 -14.03 36.32 36.57
N GLY A 134 -13.40 35.14 36.64
CA GLY A 134 -12.00 34.90 36.32
C GLY A 134 -11.00 35.20 37.44
N VAL A 135 -11.26 36.20 38.28
CA VAL A 135 -10.43 36.50 39.46
C VAL A 135 -10.67 35.44 40.55
N VAL A 136 -9.61 35.01 41.22
CA VAL A 136 -9.69 34.02 42.31
C VAL A 136 -10.39 34.64 43.51
N ALA A 137 -11.66 34.25 43.70
CA ALA A 137 -12.49 34.56 44.86
C ALA A 137 -12.99 33.23 45.48
N ALA A 138 -14.24 33.17 45.92
CA ALA A 138 -14.85 31.88 46.26
C ALA A 138 -15.01 31.04 44.97
N PRO A 139 -14.46 29.81 44.93
CA PRO A 139 -14.60 28.94 43.76
C PRO A 139 -16.07 28.51 43.61
N ASN A 140 -16.49 28.25 42.38
CA ASN A 140 -17.76 27.59 42.14
C ASN A 140 -17.69 26.13 42.61
N GLU A 141 -18.31 25.85 43.75
CA GLU A 141 -18.33 24.52 44.38
C GLU A 141 -18.78 23.39 43.43
N LYS A 142 -19.72 23.66 42.52
CA LYS A 142 -20.21 22.64 41.57
C LYS A 142 -19.24 22.39 40.43
N GLY A 143 -18.54 23.42 39.97
CA GLY A 143 -17.42 23.26 39.04
C GLY A 143 -16.28 22.49 39.68
N LEU A 144 -15.95 22.82 40.93
CA LEU A 144 -14.89 22.17 41.70
C LEU A 144 -15.20 20.69 41.96
N GLN A 145 -16.44 20.37 42.36
CA GLN A 145 -16.90 19.02 42.57
C GLN A 145 -16.77 18.16 41.30
N TYR A 146 -17.11 18.72 40.12
CA TYR A 146 -17.01 18.01 38.85
C TYR A 146 -15.56 17.60 38.54
N TYR A 147 -14.60 18.51 38.61
CA TYR A 147 -13.19 18.18 38.31
C TYR A 147 -12.57 17.25 39.36
N ASN A 148 -12.90 17.40 40.64
CA ASN A 148 -12.50 16.43 41.66
C ASN A 148 -13.04 15.03 41.35
N THR A 149 -14.34 14.92 41.04
CA THR A 149 -14.97 13.63 40.72
C THR A 149 -14.34 13.00 39.47
N LEU A 150 -14.05 13.79 38.43
CA LEU A 150 -13.35 13.32 37.24
C LEU A 150 -11.96 12.79 37.60
N ILE A 151 -11.13 13.57 38.29
CA ILE A 151 -9.75 13.18 38.65
C ILE A 151 -9.73 11.93 39.53
N ASP A 152 -10.60 11.87 40.54
CA ASP A 152 -10.72 10.70 41.42
C ASP A 152 -11.15 9.46 40.64
N SER A 153 -12.08 9.63 39.69
CA SER A 153 -12.56 8.54 38.83
C SER A 153 -11.50 8.03 37.85
N LEU A 154 -10.60 8.90 37.37
CA LEU A 154 -9.47 8.53 36.52
C LEU A 154 -8.44 7.73 37.31
N LEU A 155 -8.06 8.20 38.49
CA LEU A 155 -7.10 7.50 39.35
C LEU A 155 -7.63 6.15 39.82
N TYR A 156 -8.92 6.05 40.13
CA TYR A 156 -9.57 4.76 40.45
C TYR A 156 -9.41 3.74 39.31
N ARG A 157 -9.29 4.20 38.06
CA ARG A 157 -9.08 3.39 36.85
C ARG A 157 -7.61 3.21 36.47
N ASN A 158 -6.67 3.75 37.26
CA ASN A 158 -5.24 3.85 36.93
C ASN A 158 -4.99 4.61 35.62
N ILE A 159 -5.76 5.67 35.37
CA ILE A 159 -5.56 6.58 34.26
C ILE A 159 -4.95 7.87 34.81
N ASP A 160 -3.76 8.22 34.34
CA ASP A 160 -3.09 9.45 34.77
C ASP A 160 -3.79 10.70 34.19
N PRO A 161 -4.17 11.68 35.01
CA PRO A 161 -4.72 12.94 34.51
C PRO A 161 -3.59 13.84 33.98
N VAL A 162 -3.73 14.28 32.72
CA VAL A 162 -2.93 15.36 32.12
C VAL A 162 -3.81 16.60 32.03
N VAL A 163 -3.58 17.60 32.88
CA VAL A 163 -4.50 18.73 33.02
C VAL A 163 -3.99 19.96 32.29
N THR A 164 -4.83 20.49 31.41
CA THR A 164 -4.61 21.77 30.73
C THR A 164 -5.34 22.89 31.47
N LEU A 165 -4.61 23.91 31.91
CA LEU A 165 -5.18 25.04 32.67
C LEU A 165 -5.98 26.00 31.77
N TYR A 166 -5.47 26.30 30.57
CA TYR A 166 -6.12 27.20 29.63
C TYR A 166 -6.23 26.59 28.24
N HIS A 167 -7.47 26.36 27.80
CA HIS A 167 -7.81 25.87 26.45
C HIS A 167 -8.80 26.83 25.77
N TRP A 168 -8.33 28.07 25.60
CA TRP A 168 -8.96 29.14 24.81
C TRP A 168 -10.23 29.75 25.42
N ASP A 169 -10.68 29.27 26.56
CA ASP A 169 -11.96 29.60 27.20
C ASP A 169 -11.84 30.68 28.29
N LEU A 170 -11.20 31.80 27.95
CA LEU A 170 -11.04 32.94 28.85
C LEU A 170 -12.39 33.42 29.40
N PRO A 171 -12.52 33.68 30.72
CA PRO A 171 -13.71 34.32 31.28
C PRO A 171 -13.99 35.67 30.60
N LEU A 172 -15.23 35.88 30.16
CA LEU A 172 -15.62 37.07 29.39
C LEU A 172 -15.35 38.37 30.17
N MET A 173 -15.55 38.37 31.48
CA MET A 173 -15.32 39.53 32.34
C MET A 173 -13.87 40.03 32.27
N LEU A 174 -12.89 39.12 32.18
CA LEU A 174 -11.47 39.50 32.02
C LEU A 174 -11.20 40.12 30.64
N GLN A 175 -11.92 39.67 29.61
CA GLN A 175 -11.85 40.26 28.28
C GLN A 175 -12.46 41.67 28.24
N GLU A 176 -13.59 41.89 28.91
CA GLU A 176 -14.31 43.17 28.94
C GLU A 176 -13.61 44.22 29.82
N GLU A 177 -13.14 43.83 31.00
CA GLU A 177 -12.54 44.74 31.98
C GLU A 177 -11.08 45.08 31.66
N TYR A 178 -10.28 44.08 31.32
CA TYR A 178 -8.83 44.24 31.13
C TYR A 178 -8.42 44.22 29.65
N GLY A 179 -9.31 43.85 28.73
CA GLY A 179 -8.95 43.59 27.33
C GLY A 179 -8.35 42.20 27.10
N GLY A 180 -8.47 41.29 28.07
CA GLY A 180 -7.95 39.93 28.02
C GLY A 180 -6.43 39.91 27.88
N TRP A 181 -5.90 38.96 27.09
CA TRP A 181 -4.46 38.74 26.95
C TRP A 181 -3.66 39.91 26.37
N LYS A 182 -4.33 40.99 25.93
CA LYS A 182 -3.66 42.25 25.55
C LYS A 182 -3.01 42.95 26.75
N ASN A 183 -3.49 42.68 27.96
CA ASN A 183 -3.07 43.36 29.18
C ASN A 183 -2.14 42.49 30.02
N GLU A 184 -1.04 43.07 30.48
CA GLU A 184 -0.01 42.39 31.27
C GLU A 184 -0.54 41.89 32.63
N SER A 185 -1.56 42.54 33.19
CA SER A 185 -2.20 42.14 34.46
C SER A 185 -2.75 40.70 34.42
N MET A 186 -3.02 40.18 33.21
CA MET A 186 -3.45 38.80 33.01
C MET A 186 -2.41 37.76 33.46
N ILE A 187 -1.13 38.12 33.50
CA ILE A 187 -0.05 37.22 33.94
C ILE A 187 -0.25 36.82 35.40
N ASP A 188 -0.57 37.79 36.26
CA ASP A 188 -0.82 37.56 37.69
C ASP A 188 -2.15 36.87 37.90
N ILE A 189 -3.21 37.33 37.24
CA ILE A 189 -4.55 36.75 37.35
C ILE A 189 -4.54 35.26 36.93
N PHE A 190 -3.83 34.93 35.85
CA PHE A 190 -3.67 33.53 35.43
C PHE A 190 -2.82 32.72 36.41
N ASN A 191 -1.78 33.32 36.99
CA ASN A 191 -0.97 32.67 38.01
C ASN A 191 -1.75 32.36 39.29
N ASP A 192 -2.64 33.24 39.73
CA ASP A 192 -3.51 32.99 40.88
C ASP A 192 -4.46 31.81 40.62
N TYR A 193 -5.07 31.78 39.43
CA TYR A 193 -5.90 30.65 38.99
C TYR A 193 -5.11 29.34 38.93
N ALA A 194 -3.89 29.35 38.39
CA ALA A 194 -3.01 28.20 38.36
C ALA A 194 -2.63 27.72 39.76
N THR A 195 -2.31 28.66 40.67
CA THR A 195 -1.99 28.38 42.08
C THR A 195 -3.13 27.62 42.76
N PHE A 196 -4.37 28.08 42.59
CA PHE A 196 -5.54 27.38 43.11
C PHE A 196 -5.67 25.96 42.56
N CYS A 197 -5.49 25.79 41.24
CA CYS A 197 -5.53 24.48 40.61
C CYS A 197 -4.43 23.54 41.14
N PHE A 198 -3.20 24.02 41.32
CA PHE A 198 -2.11 23.23 41.88
C PHE A 198 -2.37 22.83 43.33
N GLN A 199 -2.88 23.74 44.16
CA GLN A 199 -3.24 23.45 45.56
C GLN A 199 -4.33 22.39 45.64
N THR A 200 -5.33 22.48 44.76
CA THR A 200 -6.55 21.68 44.87
C THR A 200 -6.44 20.30 44.21
N PHE A 201 -5.73 20.22 43.07
CA PHE A 201 -5.68 19.01 42.25
C PHE A 201 -4.27 18.41 42.12
N GLY A 202 -3.22 19.13 42.48
CA GLY A 202 -1.83 18.73 42.22
C GLY A 202 -1.31 17.58 43.09
N ASP A 203 -2.04 17.20 44.13
CA ASP A 203 -1.80 15.94 44.85
C ASP A 203 -1.99 14.72 43.92
N ARG A 204 -2.97 14.82 43.03
CA ARG A 204 -3.43 13.76 42.10
C ARG A 204 -2.97 13.94 40.65
N VAL A 205 -2.58 15.15 40.26
CA VAL A 205 -2.14 15.48 38.88
C VAL A 205 -0.62 15.57 38.79
N LYS A 206 -0.02 14.75 37.90
CA LYS A 206 1.43 14.71 37.67
C LYS A 206 1.89 15.35 36.37
N TYR A 207 0.98 15.66 35.45
CA TYR A 207 1.30 16.32 34.19
C TYR A 207 0.41 17.55 34.02
N TRP A 208 1.06 18.71 33.94
CA TRP A 208 0.39 20.00 33.78
C TRP A 208 0.75 20.63 32.44
N ILE A 209 -0.27 21.15 31.76
CA ILE A 209 -0.14 22.01 30.60
C ILE A 209 -0.69 23.38 30.96
N THR A 210 0.10 24.45 30.82
CA THR A 210 -0.39 25.79 31.11
C THR A 210 -1.39 26.25 30.04
N ILE A 211 -0.93 26.33 28.80
CA ILE A 211 -1.68 26.90 27.68
C ILE A 211 -1.66 25.91 26.53
N HIS A 212 -2.84 25.65 25.98
CA HIS A 212 -2.95 24.87 24.76
C HIS A 212 -2.80 25.76 23.52
N ASN A 213 -1.78 25.51 22.70
CA ASN A 213 -1.55 26.12 21.38
C ASN A 213 -1.66 27.66 21.36
N PRO A 214 -0.75 28.37 22.06
CA PRO A 214 -0.80 29.84 22.21
C PRO A 214 -0.72 30.59 20.88
N TYR A 215 -0.13 29.97 19.85
CA TYR A 215 -0.11 30.49 18.49
C TYR A 215 -1.50 30.82 17.96
N LEU A 216 -2.44 29.86 18.06
CA LEU A 216 -3.79 30.06 17.54
C LEU A 216 -4.56 31.09 18.36
N VAL A 217 -4.35 31.13 19.68
CA VAL A 217 -4.95 32.16 20.58
C VAL A 217 -4.56 33.56 20.11
N ALA A 218 -3.27 33.80 19.89
CA ALA A 218 -2.79 35.11 19.47
C ALA A 218 -3.14 35.42 18.01
N TRP A 219 -2.83 34.50 17.09
CA TRP A 219 -2.99 34.70 15.64
C TRP A 219 -4.45 34.74 15.21
N HIS A 220 -5.25 33.74 15.61
CA HIS A 220 -6.66 33.69 15.21
C HIS A 220 -7.56 34.55 16.07
N GLY A 221 -7.24 34.75 17.35
CA GLY A 221 -8.01 35.62 18.25
C GLY A 221 -7.87 37.11 17.95
N TYR A 222 -6.68 37.57 17.57
CA TYR A 222 -6.39 39.01 17.41
C TYR A 222 -5.81 39.42 16.04
N GLY A 223 -5.42 38.46 15.19
CA GLY A 223 -4.92 38.73 13.84
C GLY A 223 -6.01 38.54 12.79
N THR A 224 -6.46 37.30 12.64
CA THR A 224 -7.47 36.92 11.63
C THR A 224 -8.92 37.11 12.09
N GLY A 225 -9.16 37.13 13.41
CA GLY A 225 -10.49 37.17 14.03
C GLY A 225 -11.37 35.94 13.72
N ILE A 226 -10.77 34.78 13.48
CA ILE A 226 -11.49 33.50 13.26
C ILE A 226 -11.85 32.84 14.59
N HIS A 227 -11.04 33.07 15.62
CA HIS A 227 -11.28 32.57 16.98
C HIS A 227 -11.70 33.73 17.88
N ALA A 228 -12.36 33.40 18.99
CA ALA A 228 -12.64 34.37 20.05
C ALA A 228 -11.31 35.02 20.53
N PRO A 229 -11.27 36.34 20.79
CA PRO A 229 -12.39 37.28 20.82
C PRO A 229 -12.81 37.89 19.46
N GLY A 230 -12.21 37.48 18.35
CA GLY A 230 -12.63 37.91 17.00
C GLY A 230 -12.04 39.23 16.52
N GLU A 231 -10.97 39.72 17.15
CA GLU A 231 -10.31 40.97 16.76
C GLU A 231 -9.50 40.80 15.47
N ARG A 232 -9.49 41.83 14.60
CA ARG A 232 -8.82 41.81 13.29
C ARG A 232 -7.88 43.00 13.11
N GLY A 233 -6.77 42.76 12.41
CA GLY A 233 -6.06 43.81 11.66
C GLY A 233 -4.96 44.60 12.39
N LYS A 234 -4.62 44.30 13.64
CA LYS A 234 -3.47 44.91 14.34
C LYS A 234 -2.42 43.85 14.70
N ILE A 235 -1.43 43.70 13.82
CA ILE A 235 -0.33 42.74 14.01
C ILE A 235 0.47 43.02 15.30
N THR A 236 0.55 44.27 15.76
CA THR A 236 1.15 44.64 17.04
C THR A 236 0.44 43.94 18.21
N THR A 237 -0.90 43.95 18.21
CA THR A 237 -1.72 43.28 19.22
C THR A 237 -1.46 41.78 19.26
N VAL A 238 -1.32 41.12 18.11
CA VAL A 238 -1.03 39.68 18.02
C VAL A 238 0.25 39.32 18.77
N TYR A 239 1.32 40.08 18.54
CA TYR A 239 2.59 39.81 19.19
C TYR A 239 2.61 40.24 20.66
N SER A 240 1.90 41.31 21.05
CA SER A 240 1.70 41.67 22.46
C SER A 240 0.97 40.58 23.24
N VAL A 241 -0.07 39.98 22.64
CA VAL A 241 -0.79 38.85 23.24
C VAL A 241 0.13 37.64 23.37
N GLY A 242 0.88 37.28 22.32
CA GLY A 242 1.84 36.18 22.39
C GLY A 242 2.93 36.41 23.45
N HIS A 243 3.39 37.64 23.61
CA HIS A 243 4.35 38.03 24.65
C HIS A 243 3.80 37.82 26.06
N ASN A 244 2.58 38.27 26.33
CA ASN A 244 1.93 38.08 27.63
C ASN A 244 1.66 36.60 27.92
N LEU A 245 1.29 35.80 26.91
CA LEU A 245 1.11 34.35 27.05
C LEU A 245 2.41 33.64 27.44
N ILE A 246 3.54 34.02 26.84
CA ILE A 246 4.88 33.48 27.19
C ILE A 246 5.23 33.84 28.63
N LYS A 247 5.08 35.12 29.01
CA LYS A 247 5.36 35.59 30.38
C LYS A 247 4.45 34.91 31.42
N ALA A 248 3.17 34.74 31.11
CA ALA A 248 2.20 34.04 31.96
C ALA A 248 2.59 32.57 32.15
N HIS A 249 2.99 31.87 31.09
CA HIS A 249 3.49 30.50 31.19
C HIS A 249 4.76 30.42 32.06
N ALA A 250 5.75 31.27 31.81
CA ALA A 250 6.99 31.28 32.59
C ALA A 250 6.71 31.52 34.08
N LYS A 251 5.84 32.49 34.40
CA LYS A 251 5.45 32.78 35.79
C LYS A 251 4.79 31.57 36.47
N VAL A 252 3.86 30.91 35.79
CA VAL A 252 3.19 29.70 36.30
C VAL A 252 4.17 28.53 36.45
N TRP A 253 5.13 28.38 35.54
CA TRP A 253 6.16 27.36 35.64
C TRP A 253 7.02 27.55 36.88
N HIS A 254 7.55 28.77 37.11
CA HIS A 254 8.36 29.07 38.30
C HIS A 254 7.57 28.89 39.59
N ASN A 255 6.31 29.34 39.60
CA ASN A 255 5.42 29.12 40.72
C ASN A 255 5.27 27.61 41.04
N TYR A 256 4.98 26.79 40.02
CA TYR A 256 4.93 25.33 40.18
C TYR A 256 6.26 24.74 40.66
N LYS A 257 7.36 25.16 40.05
CA LYS A 257 8.71 24.67 40.30
C LYS A 257 9.13 24.88 41.76
N GLU A 258 8.90 26.09 42.28
CA GLU A 258 9.33 26.49 43.61
C GLU A 258 8.38 26.01 44.70
N HIS A 259 7.07 26.14 44.47
CA HIS A 259 6.07 26.00 45.53
C HIS A 259 5.30 24.68 45.50
N PHE A 260 5.40 23.86 44.44
CA PHE A 260 4.57 22.66 44.28
C PHE A 260 5.36 21.41 43.90
N GLN A 261 6.29 21.51 42.96
CA GLN A 261 7.06 20.37 42.46
C GLN A 261 7.82 19.59 43.56
N PRO A 262 8.39 20.20 44.62
CA PRO A 262 9.13 19.47 45.66
C PRO A 262 8.31 18.37 46.37
N TYR A 263 7.00 18.57 46.54
CA TYR A 263 6.12 17.57 47.19
C TYR A 263 5.16 16.89 46.21
N GLN A 264 4.70 17.57 45.16
CA GLN A 264 3.80 16.97 44.16
C GLN A 264 4.53 16.08 43.17
N LYS A 265 5.81 16.37 42.88
CA LYS A 265 6.67 15.63 41.94
C LYS A 265 6.08 15.48 40.53
N GLY A 266 5.27 16.44 40.08
CA GLY A 266 4.77 16.49 38.72
C GLY A 266 5.70 17.24 37.76
N MET A 267 5.35 17.20 36.49
CA MET A 267 6.01 17.92 35.40
C MET A 267 5.03 18.90 34.76
N ILE A 268 5.55 20.03 34.31
CA ILE A 268 4.76 21.10 33.69
C ILE A 268 5.37 21.53 32.35
N SER A 269 4.50 21.78 31.38
CA SER A 269 4.87 22.22 30.03
C SER A 269 3.77 23.12 29.42
N ILE A 270 3.92 23.44 28.13
CA ILE A 270 3.00 24.20 27.29
C ILE A 270 2.83 23.46 25.96
N VAL A 271 1.61 23.36 25.44
CA VAL A 271 1.39 22.68 24.15
C VAL A 271 1.65 23.66 23.02
N LEU A 272 2.67 23.39 22.21
CA LEU A 272 3.03 24.19 21.05
C LEU A 272 2.59 23.48 19.78
N GLY A 273 1.71 24.11 19.01
CA GLY A 273 1.20 23.57 17.75
C GLY A 273 1.98 24.05 16.54
N SER A 274 2.21 23.18 15.55
CA SER A 274 2.81 23.59 14.28
C SER A 274 2.33 22.78 13.08
N HIS A 275 2.62 23.28 11.88
CA HIS A 275 2.51 22.57 10.61
C HIS A 275 3.86 21.93 10.23
N TRP A 276 3.91 21.26 9.09
CA TRP A 276 5.17 20.91 8.44
C TRP A 276 5.17 21.37 6.98
N ILE A 277 6.35 21.69 6.47
CA ILE A 277 6.53 22.28 5.14
C ILE A 277 7.76 21.66 4.45
N GLU A 278 7.64 21.45 3.15
CA GLU A 278 8.70 20.89 2.29
C GLU A 278 9.05 21.87 1.16
N PRO A 279 10.34 21.96 0.78
CA PRO A 279 10.77 22.84 -0.30
C PRO A 279 10.20 22.36 -1.64
N ASN A 280 9.85 23.28 -2.54
CA ASN A 280 9.39 22.89 -3.89
C ASN A 280 10.50 22.16 -4.67
N LYS A 281 11.75 22.56 -4.45
CA LYS A 281 12.94 21.92 -4.99
C LYS A 281 13.87 21.53 -3.85
N SER A 282 14.12 20.22 -3.70
CA SER A 282 14.87 19.65 -2.56
C SER A 282 16.32 20.13 -2.43
N GLU A 283 16.93 20.61 -3.51
CA GLU A 283 18.32 21.10 -3.53
C GLU A 283 18.42 22.64 -3.52
N ASP A 284 17.29 23.37 -3.52
CA ASP A 284 17.28 24.82 -3.57
C ASP A 284 17.39 25.42 -2.15
N GLU A 285 18.56 25.96 -1.82
CA GLU A 285 18.83 26.59 -0.52
C GLU A 285 17.87 27.76 -0.21
N LEU A 286 17.32 28.45 -1.22
CA LEU A 286 16.34 29.51 -1.00
C LEU A 286 15.00 28.95 -0.52
N ASP A 287 14.55 27.84 -1.11
CA ASP A 287 13.32 27.18 -0.70
C ASP A 287 13.46 26.55 0.69
N ILE A 288 14.63 25.97 1.00
CA ILE A 288 14.95 25.47 2.35
C ILE A 288 14.91 26.62 3.37
N SER A 289 15.51 27.77 3.06
CA SER A 289 15.48 28.96 3.92
C SER A 289 14.06 29.45 4.18
N LYS A 290 13.19 29.45 3.15
CA LYS A 290 11.76 29.78 3.31
C LYS A 290 11.00 28.77 4.16
N CYS A 291 11.35 27.48 4.09
CA CYS A 291 10.79 26.45 4.95
C CYS A 291 11.14 26.70 6.41
N GLN A 292 12.41 27.00 6.72
CA GLN A 292 12.82 27.38 8.07
C GLN A 292 12.05 28.59 8.58
N GLN A 293 11.98 29.67 7.80
CA GLN A 293 11.27 30.89 8.18
C GLN A 293 9.80 30.60 8.49
N SER A 294 9.16 29.69 7.75
CA SER A 294 7.78 29.28 8.01
C SER A 294 7.65 28.56 9.37
N MET A 295 8.57 27.65 9.69
CA MET A 295 8.59 26.93 10.97
C MET A 295 8.88 27.86 12.15
N GLU A 296 9.84 28.77 12.02
CA GLU A 296 10.20 29.74 13.07
C GLU A 296 9.07 30.73 13.36
N ARG A 297 8.33 31.19 12.35
CA ARG A 297 7.20 32.12 12.53
C ARG A 297 6.01 31.51 13.29
N VAL A 298 5.91 30.19 13.34
CA VAL A 298 4.80 29.49 14.01
C VAL A 298 5.28 28.81 15.28
N LEU A 299 6.18 27.83 15.15
CA LEU A 299 6.68 27.07 16.29
C LEU A 299 7.77 27.85 17.03
N GLY A 300 8.76 28.37 16.30
CA GLY A 300 9.89 29.10 16.89
C GLY A 300 9.47 30.33 17.69
N TRP A 301 8.38 31.00 17.32
CA TRP A 301 7.84 32.16 18.03
C TRP A 301 7.63 31.89 19.53
N PHE A 302 7.14 30.71 19.90
CA PHE A 302 6.95 30.33 21.30
C PHE A 302 8.04 29.36 21.79
N ALA A 303 8.48 28.44 20.93
CA ALA A 303 9.41 27.39 21.33
C ALA A 303 10.83 27.91 21.58
N LYS A 304 11.32 28.90 20.81
CA LYS A 304 12.68 29.41 21.01
C LYS A 304 12.84 30.21 22.32
N PRO A 305 11.90 31.07 22.73
CA PRO A 305 11.96 31.66 24.07
C PRO A 305 11.95 30.59 25.18
N ILE A 306 11.08 29.59 25.09
CA ILE A 306 10.82 28.65 26.20
C ILE A 306 11.88 27.53 26.26
N HIS A 307 12.22 26.93 25.12
CA HIS A 307 13.13 25.78 25.02
C HIS A 307 14.54 26.14 24.49
N GLY A 308 14.71 27.33 23.92
CA GLY A 308 15.98 27.79 23.34
C GLY A 308 16.78 28.69 24.29
N ASP A 309 16.94 29.95 23.92
CA ASP A 309 17.82 30.92 24.58
C ASP A 309 17.08 32.00 25.39
N GLY A 310 15.74 31.94 25.48
CA GLY A 310 14.96 32.93 26.23
C GLY A 310 14.44 34.09 25.38
N ASP A 311 14.83 34.19 24.11
CA ASP A 311 14.47 35.30 23.22
C ASP A 311 13.73 34.83 21.96
N TYR A 312 13.10 35.77 21.26
CA TYR A 312 12.43 35.48 19.98
C TYR A 312 13.44 35.10 18.88
N PRO A 313 13.00 34.32 17.86
CA PRO A 313 13.77 34.08 16.64
C PRO A 313 14.30 35.36 15.99
N GLU A 314 15.55 35.32 15.50
CA GLU A 314 16.19 36.46 14.84
C GLU A 314 15.40 36.90 13.61
N GLU A 315 14.83 35.95 12.87
CA GLU A 315 13.97 36.18 11.73
C GLU A 315 12.76 37.06 12.08
N LEU A 316 12.12 36.84 13.24
CA LEU A 316 11.00 37.65 13.70
C LEU A 316 11.45 39.04 14.16
N LYS A 317 12.58 39.13 14.86
CA LYS A 317 13.16 40.40 15.33
C LYS A 317 13.56 41.31 14.16
N ASN A 318 14.14 40.72 13.11
CA ASN A 318 14.59 41.45 11.93
C ASN A 318 13.43 41.97 11.06
N GLU A 319 12.30 41.24 11.02
CA GLU A 319 11.14 41.61 10.22
C GLU A 319 10.22 42.61 10.93
N TYR A 320 10.05 42.48 12.25
CA TYR A 320 9.08 43.25 13.02
C TYR A 320 9.77 44.11 14.08
N LEU A 321 10.15 45.33 13.70
CA LEU A 321 10.74 46.33 14.62
C LEU A 321 9.83 46.71 15.80
N PHE A 322 8.53 46.41 15.72
CA PHE A 322 7.54 46.65 16.76
C PHE A 322 7.34 45.45 17.71
N LEU A 323 8.08 44.36 17.51
CA LEU A 323 8.00 43.18 18.38
C LEU A 323 8.36 43.60 19.82
N PRO A 324 7.58 43.18 20.84
CA PRO A 324 7.97 43.41 22.23
C PRO A 324 9.35 42.80 22.50
N HIS A 325 10.16 43.47 23.32
CA HIS A 325 11.51 43.03 23.64
C HIS A 325 11.53 42.41 25.04
N PHE A 326 12.15 41.25 25.19
CA PHE A 326 12.47 40.71 26.52
C PHE A 326 13.72 41.39 27.06
N THR A 327 13.67 41.84 28.31
CA THR A 327 14.86 42.22 29.08
C THR A 327 15.75 40.99 29.32
N GLU A 328 17.03 41.19 29.60
CA GLU A 328 17.94 40.05 29.87
C GLU A 328 17.49 39.21 31.09
N ASP A 329 16.90 39.85 32.09
CA ASP A 329 16.32 39.15 33.25
C ASP A 329 15.11 38.31 32.82
N GLU A 330 14.23 38.83 31.96
CA GLU A 330 13.11 38.06 31.42
C GLU A 330 13.56 36.89 30.54
N LYS A 331 14.58 37.07 29.71
CA LYS A 331 15.13 35.96 28.89
C LYS A 331 15.61 34.82 29.77
N ASN A 332 16.38 35.14 30.80
CA ASN A 332 16.87 34.16 31.78
C ASN A 332 15.72 33.53 32.59
N TYR A 333 14.65 34.30 32.86
CA TYR A 333 13.46 33.81 33.54
C TYR A 333 12.63 32.87 32.66
N ILE A 334 12.53 33.11 31.35
CA ILE A 334 11.68 32.32 30.43
C ILE A 334 12.40 31.06 29.96
N LYS A 335 13.71 31.13 29.74
CA LYS A 335 14.49 30.00 29.23
C LYS A 335 14.39 28.78 30.15
N GLY A 336 14.02 27.63 29.58
CA GLY A 336 13.96 26.35 30.30
C GLY A 336 12.69 26.15 31.12
N THR A 337 11.64 26.95 30.89
CA THR A 337 10.36 26.88 31.63
C THR A 337 9.43 25.76 31.17
N ALA A 338 9.99 24.61 30.80
CA ALA A 338 9.21 23.42 30.43
C ALA A 338 10.00 22.14 30.74
N ASP A 339 9.39 21.23 31.50
CA ASP A 339 10.03 19.95 31.90
C ASP A 339 10.11 18.93 30.75
N PHE A 340 9.28 19.12 29.72
CA PHE A 340 9.25 18.35 28.48
C PHE A 340 8.68 19.22 27.35
N PHE A 341 8.82 18.80 26.10
CA PHE A 341 8.24 19.46 24.93
C PHE A 341 6.86 18.86 24.62
N ALA A 342 5.79 19.61 24.83
CA ALA A 342 4.44 19.19 24.46
C ALA A 342 4.09 19.70 23.06
N PHE A 343 3.89 18.78 22.11
CA PHE A 343 3.68 19.10 20.70
C PHE A 343 2.25 18.80 20.23
N SER A 344 1.64 19.77 19.54
CA SER A 344 0.37 19.60 18.83
C SER A 344 0.60 19.54 17.32
N PHE A 345 0.10 18.49 16.69
CA PHE A 345 0.14 18.30 15.25
C PHE A 345 -1.22 17.80 14.75
N GLY A 346 -2.12 18.73 14.44
CA GLY A 346 -3.49 18.44 14.06
C GLY A 346 -4.05 19.46 13.07
N PRO A 347 -5.29 19.27 12.57
CA PRO A 347 -5.89 20.10 11.53
C PRO A 347 -5.95 21.59 11.88
N SER A 348 -6.02 21.93 13.18
CA SER A 348 -6.00 23.30 13.69
C SER A 348 -4.78 24.11 13.23
N ASN A 349 -3.66 23.46 12.93
CA ASN A 349 -2.44 24.10 12.45
C ASN A 349 -2.33 24.14 10.91
N PHE A 350 -3.24 23.49 10.18
CA PHE A 350 -3.22 23.43 8.71
C PHE A 350 -4.40 24.14 8.04
N LYS A 351 -5.49 24.34 8.77
CA LYS A 351 -6.74 24.88 8.26
C LYS A 351 -7.26 25.97 9.19
N PRO A 352 -7.83 27.07 8.64
CA PRO A 352 -7.91 27.44 7.21
C PRO A 352 -6.57 27.88 6.57
N PRO A 353 -6.49 28.15 5.25
CA PRO A 353 -5.21 28.47 4.58
C PRO A 353 -4.46 29.69 5.11
N ASN A 354 -5.14 30.63 5.78
CA ASN A 354 -4.56 31.81 6.44
C ASN A 354 -4.06 31.53 7.87
N THR A 355 -4.09 30.28 8.33
CA THR A 355 -3.52 29.85 9.61
C THR A 355 -2.01 29.96 9.67
N LEU A 356 -1.29 29.92 8.54
CA LEU A 356 0.17 29.90 8.56
C LEU A 356 0.80 30.58 7.33
N PRO A 357 2.01 31.14 7.45
CA PRO A 357 2.75 31.72 6.34
C PRO A 357 3.49 30.63 5.54
N LYS A 358 2.93 30.19 4.40
CA LYS A 358 3.50 29.13 3.55
C LYS A 358 4.79 29.49 2.81
N MET A 359 5.08 30.78 2.62
CA MET A 359 6.24 31.24 1.84
C MET A 359 6.36 30.66 0.42
N GLY A 360 5.23 30.29 -0.19
CA GLY A 360 5.20 29.65 -1.51
C GLY A 360 5.70 28.20 -1.54
N GLN A 361 5.89 27.55 -0.38
CA GLN A 361 6.36 26.16 -0.26
C GLN A 361 5.19 25.18 -0.05
N ASN A 362 5.49 23.88 -0.05
CA ASN A 362 4.48 22.81 0.00
C ASN A 362 4.17 22.36 1.43
N LEU A 363 2.89 22.37 1.80
CA LEU A 363 2.46 21.78 3.07
C LEU A 363 2.61 20.26 3.05
N SER A 364 3.11 19.71 4.15
CA SER A 364 3.29 18.28 4.34
C SER A 364 2.76 17.82 5.69
N LEU A 365 2.31 16.56 5.77
CA LEU A 365 1.82 15.93 7.00
C LEU A 365 2.88 15.01 7.61
N ASN A 366 4.15 15.23 7.29
CA ASN A 366 5.27 14.40 7.72
C ASN A 366 5.66 14.68 9.18
N LEU A 367 4.94 14.05 10.11
CA LEU A 367 5.16 14.18 11.56
C LEU A 367 6.60 13.79 11.97
N ARG A 368 7.24 12.85 11.28
CA ARG A 368 8.62 12.43 11.59
C ARG A 368 9.63 13.55 11.35
N GLU A 369 9.51 14.26 10.24
CA GLU A 369 10.46 15.33 9.88
C GLU A 369 10.34 16.53 10.83
N VAL A 370 9.12 16.92 11.23
CA VAL A 370 8.96 17.99 12.24
C VAL A 370 9.48 17.57 13.61
N LEU A 371 9.37 16.28 14.01
CA LEU A 371 9.99 15.79 15.24
C LEU A 371 11.53 15.83 15.17
N ASN A 372 12.12 15.55 14.01
CA ASN A 372 13.56 15.74 13.78
C ASN A 372 13.96 17.21 13.83
N TRP A 373 13.12 18.11 13.29
CA TRP A 373 13.35 19.55 13.37
C TRP A 373 13.35 20.02 14.82
N ILE A 374 12.37 19.60 15.63
CA ILE A 374 12.31 19.88 17.08
C ILE A 374 13.55 19.34 17.80
N LYS A 375 13.97 18.12 17.48
CA LYS A 375 15.17 17.49 18.06
C LYS A 375 16.40 18.36 17.82
N LEU A 376 16.61 18.83 16.59
CA LEU A 376 17.80 19.60 16.21
C LEU A 376 17.77 21.02 16.77
N GLU A 377 16.64 21.71 16.68
CA GLU A 377 16.51 23.11 17.13
C GLU A 377 16.54 23.26 18.65
N TYR A 378 16.03 22.28 19.40
CA TYR A 378 15.84 22.39 20.86
C TYR A 378 16.63 21.35 21.66
N ASN A 379 17.74 20.88 21.09
CA ASN A 379 18.72 20.04 21.76
C ASN A 379 18.16 18.72 22.31
N SER A 380 17.41 18.00 21.47
CA SER A 380 16.84 16.67 21.73
C SER A 380 15.99 16.60 23.02
N PRO A 381 14.92 17.40 23.14
CA PRO A 381 14.07 17.37 24.33
C PRO A 381 13.25 16.07 24.39
N ARG A 382 12.75 15.73 25.59
CA ARG A 382 11.70 14.70 25.73
C ARG A 382 10.39 15.23 25.17
N ILE A 383 9.73 14.48 24.29
CA ILE A 383 8.55 14.94 23.56
C ILE A 383 7.30 14.16 23.99
N LEU A 384 6.25 14.89 24.37
CA LEU A 384 4.88 14.39 24.46
C LEU A 384 4.10 14.90 23.25
N ILE A 385 3.52 14.00 22.45
CA ILE A 385 2.56 14.40 21.42
C ILE A 385 1.22 14.63 22.13
N ALA A 386 0.92 15.87 22.46
CA ALA A 386 -0.21 16.29 23.29
C ALA A 386 -1.52 16.45 22.49
N GLU A 387 -1.43 16.54 21.16
CA GLU A 387 -2.58 16.48 20.26
C GLU A 387 -2.13 15.93 18.91
N ASN A 388 -2.70 14.80 18.47
CA ASN A 388 -2.57 14.36 17.09
C ASN A 388 -3.83 13.63 16.61
N GLY A 389 -4.19 13.90 15.36
CA GLY A 389 -5.37 13.34 14.73
C GLY A 389 -5.74 14.13 13.49
N TRP A 390 -6.84 13.73 12.85
CA TRP A 390 -7.41 14.47 11.73
C TRP A 390 -8.91 14.69 11.96
N PHE A 391 -9.66 15.02 10.91
CA PHE A 391 -11.10 15.18 10.98
C PHE A 391 -11.79 14.46 9.81
N THR A 392 -13.07 14.16 10.02
CA THR A 392 -14.00 13.73 8.97
C THR A 392 -15.13 14.75 8.84
N ASP A 393 -15.84 14.72 7.72
CA ASP A 393 -17.08 15.49 7.60
C ASP A 393 -18.14 14.98 8.60
N SER A 394 -19.06 15.86 8.98
CA SER A 394 -20.10 15.57 9.99
C SER A 394 -21.10 14.46 9.62
N HIS A 395 -21.24 14.14 8.33
CA HIS A 395 -22.10 13.05 7.86
C HIS A 395 -21.49 11.66 8.13
N VAL A 396 -20.18 11.59 8.31
CA VAL A 396 -19.47 10.37 8.71
C VAL A 396 -19.80 10.10 10.18
N LYS A 397 -20.42 8.94 10.44
CA LYS A 397 -20.83 8.53 11.80
C LYS A 397 -19.75 7.67 12.45
N THR A 398 -19.79 6.36 12.21
CA THR A 398 -18.91 5.37 12.85
C THR A 398 -17.91 4.71 11.90
N ASP A 399 -18.15 4.79 10.59
CA ASP A 399 -17.20 4.33 9.56
C ASP A 399 -16.29 5.49 9.15
N ASP A 400 -15.34 5.80 10.02
CA ASP A 400 -14.33 6.83 9.84
C ASP A 400 -13.02 6.25 9.31
N THR A 401 -13.11 5.45 8.24
CA THR A 401 -11.96 4.76 7.62
C THR A 401 -10.78 5.72 7.37
N THR A 402 -11.02 6.95 6.94
CA THR A 402 -9.95 7.94 6.74
C THR A 402 -9.20 8.30 8.03
N ALA A 403 -9.88 8.34 9.18
CA ALA A 403 -9.26 8.60 10.48
C ALA A 403 -8.32 7.46 10.90
N ILE A 404 -8.68 6.19 10.62
CA ILE A 404 -7.79 5.03 10.84
C ILE A 404 -6.49 5.20 10.05
N TYR A 405 -6.57 5.52 8.76
CA TYR A 405 -5.39 5.62 7.90
C TYR A 405 -4.47 6.76 8.32
N MET A 406 -5.05 7.91 8.70
CA MET A 406 -4.30 9.05 9.23
C MET A 406 -3.61 8.70 10.55
N MET A 407 -4.34 8.08 11.50
CA MET A 407 -3.80 7.63 12.77
C MET A 407 -2.68 6.60 12.58
N LYS A 408 -2.91 5.60 11.73
CA LYS A 408 -1.92 4.57 11.37
C LYS A 408 -0.63 5.21 10.84
N ASN A 409 -0.75 6.18 9.93
CA ASN A 409 0.41 6.89 9.39
C ASN A 409 1.14 7.70 10.48
N PHE A 410 0.43 8.51 11.26
CA PHE A 410 1.06 9.33 12.29
C PHE A 410 1.76 8.49 13.35
N ILE A 411 1.10 7.48 13.91
CA ILE A 411 1.70 6.58 14.91
C ILE A 411 2.93 5.87 14.31
N ASN A 412 2.89 5.44 13.05
CA ASN A 412 4.06 4.82 12.42
C ASN A 412 5.22 5.81 12.23
N LYS A 413 4.94 7.07 11.89
CA LYS A 413 5.97 8.12 11.81
C LYS A 413 6.60 8.41 13.16
N VAL A 414 5.84 8.35 14.25
CA VAL A 414 6.37 8.45 15.62
C VAL A 414 7.25 7.26 15.95
N LEU A 415 6.81 6.04 15.64
CA LEU A 415 7.61 4.83 15.89
C LEU A 415 8.95 4.87 15.13
N GLN A 416 8.93 5.31 13.88
CA GLN A 416 10.13 5.52 13.08
C GLN A 416 11.06 6.59 13.69
N ALA A 417 10.51 7.70 14.18
CA ALA A 417 11.27 8.76 14.85
C ALA A 417 11.98 8.22 16.10
N ILE A 418 11.32 7.36 16.89
CA ILE A 418 11.92 6.72 18.06
C ILE A 418 13.04 5.74 17.64
N LYS A 419 12.75 4.85 16.69
CA LYS A 419 13.62 3.70 16.37
C LYS A 419 14.81 4.04 15.48
N TYR A 420 14.62 4.93 14.51
CA TYR A 420 15.65 5.25 13.51
C TYR A 420 16.29 6.62 13.74
N ASP A 421 15.56 7.59 14.30
CA ASP A 421 16.09 8.94 14.50
C ASP A 421 16.52 9.21 15.94
N ASN A 422 16.33 8.25 16.86
CA ASN A 422 16.65 8.37 18.28
C ASN A 422 16.01 9.63 18.91
N ILE A 423 14.73 9.87 18.63
CA ILE A 423 13.95 10.95 19.25
C ILE A 423 13.24 10.40 20.49
N ASP A 424 13.40 11.06 21.64
CA ASP A 424 12.75 10.65 22.90
C ASP A 424 11.28 11.09 22.94
N VAL A 425 10.44 10.45 22.13
CA VAL A 425 8.98 10.57 22.26
C VAL A 425 8.50 9.56 23.28
N PHE A 426 7.94 10.04 24.40
CA PHE A 426 7.53 9.19 25.52
C PHE A 426 6.02 8.97 25.62
N GLY A 427 5.21 9.72 24.87
CA GLY A 427 3.76 9.52 24.85
C GLY A 427 3.05 10.11 23.64
N TYR A 428 1.84 9.60 23.39
CA TYR A 428 1.00 9.99 22.26
C TYR A 428 -0.46 10.19 22.69
N THR A 429 -1.02 11.35 22.33
CA THR A 429 -2.41 11.72 22.63
C THR A 429 -3.23 11.74 21.35
N ALA A 430 -4.09 10.74 21.18
CA ALA A 430 -5.08 10.76 20.10
C ALA A 430 -6.11 11.86 20.34
N TRP A 431 -6.44 12.64 19.30
CA TRP A 431 -7.39 13.74 19.40
C TRP A 431 -8.57 13.57 18.43
N SER A 432 -9.82 13.54 18.90
CA SER A 432 -10.31 13.70 20.29
C SER A 432 -10.94 12.41 20.84
N LEU A 433 -11.23 12.36 22.15
CA LEU A 433 -12.00 11.24 22.73
C LEU A 433 -13.37 11.12 22.04
N LEU A 434 -14.13 12.21 21.98
CA LEU A 434 -15.49 12.23 21.45
C LEU A 434 -15.74 13.44 20.55
N ASP A 435 -16.74 13.32 19.68
CA ASP A 435 -17.16 14.40 18.80
C ASP A 435 -17.72 15.57 19.61
N GLY A 436 -17.17 16.78 19.41
CA GLY A 436 -17.61 17.99 20.11
C GLY A 436 -17.85 19.18 19.18
N PHE A 437 -17.83 20.37 19.77
CA PHE A 437 -17.87 21.64 19.04
C PHE A 437 -16.47 22.01 18.55
N GLU A 438 -16.27 22.05 17.23
CA GLU A 438 -14.96 22.21 16.58
C GLU A 438 -14.70 23.67 16.18
N TRP A 439 -14.81 24.58 17.15
CA TRP A 439 -14.43 25.99 17.02
C TRP A 439 -15.16 26.67 15.85
N GLN A 440 -14.44 27.30 14.91
CA GLN A 440 -15.03 27.93 13.73
C GLN A 440 -15.81 26.96 12.83
N HIS A 441 -15.53 25.65 12.91
CA HIS A 441 -16.24 24.63 12.13
C HIS A 441 -17.51 24.16 12.82
N ALA A 442 -17.76 24.56 14.06
CA ALA A 442 -18.89 24.13 14.87
C ALA A 442 -19.07 22.59 14.79
N TYR A 443 -20.21 22.10 14.31
CA TYR A 443 -20.50 20.67 14.17
C TYR A 443 -20.37 20.15 12.72
N ASN A 444 -19.76 20.92 11.81
CA ASN A 444 -19.63 20.54 10.40
C ASN A 444 -18.55 19.47 10.16
N ILE A 445 -17.61 19.33 11.09
CA ILE A 445 -16.57 18.30 11.10
C ILE A 445 -16.65 17.50 12.41
N ARG A 446 -15.99 16.34 12.43
CA ARG A 446 -15.90 15.43 13.57
C ARG A 446 -14.47 14.98 13.77
N ARG A 447 -14.01 14.96 15.03
CA ARG A 447 -12.64 14.54 15.41
C ARG A 447 -12.62 13.41 16.43
N GLY A 448 -13.76 13.06 17.03
CA GLY A 448 -13.83 12.09 18.11
C GLY A 448 -13.59 10.66 17.66
N LEU A 449 -12.94 9.86 18.50
CA LEU A 449 -12.93 8.40 18.41
C LEU A 449 -14.31 7.81 18.72
N PHE A 450 -15.12 8.52 19.50
CA PHE A 450 -16.51 8.17 19.79
C PHE A 450 -17.48 9.12 19.09
N TYR A 451 -18.40 8.54 18.31
CA TYR A 451 -19.49 9.27 17.68
C TYR A 451 -20.52 9.71 18.71
N VAL A 452 -20.93 10.97 18.61
CA VAL A 452 -22.02 11.55 19.40
C VAL A 452 -23.10 12.07 18.46
N ASP A 453 -24.31 11.56 18.63
CA ASP A 453 -25.50 12.14 18.00
C ASP A 453 -25.99 13.34 18.82
N PHE A 454 -25.62 14.55 18.38
CA PHE A 454 -25.99 15.81 19.03
C PHE A 454 -27.51 16.05 19.08
N LYS A 455 -28.31 15.37 18.24
CA LYS A 455 -29.77 15.48 18.25
C LYS A 455 -30.42 14.57 19.30
N SER A 456 -29.72 13.53 19.73
CA SER A 456 -30.22 12.60 20.74
C SER A 456 -30.04 13.18 22.14
N LYS A 457 -31.09 13.16 22.96
CA LYS A 457 -30.99 13.53 24.38
C LYS A 457 -30.05 12.62 25.17
N LYS A 458 -29.84 11.38 24.71
CA LYS A 458 -28.98 10.41 25.41
C LYS A 458 -27.49 10.65 25.17
N LYS A 459 -27.12 11.21 24.01
CA LYS A 459 -25.73 11.45 23.59
C LYS A 459 -24.78 10.29 23.92
N GLU A 460 -25.15 9.08 23.50
CA GLU A 460 -24.30 7.90 23.70
C GLU A 460 -22.94 8.10 23.03
N ARG A 461 -21.88 7.57 23.65
CA ARG A 461 -20.53 7.54 23.09
C ARG A 461 -20.39 6.23 22.31
N ILE A 462 -20.66 6.28 21.01
CA ILE A 462 -20.63 5.08 20.16
C ILE A 462 -19.22 4.94 19.58
N PRO A 463 -18.48 3.85 19.85
CA PRO A 463 -17.12 3.70 19.35
C PRO A 463 -17.12 3.67 17.82
N LYS A 464 -16.30 4.53 17.21
CA LYS A 464 -16.04 4.50 15.77
C LYS A 464 -15.01 3.44 15.44
N SER A 465 -14.73 3.28 14.16
CA SER A 465 -13.73 2.33 13.68
C SER A 465 -12.33 2.74 14.14
N SER A 466 -12.04 4.04 14.21
CA SER A 466 -10.80 4.57 14.80
C SER A 466 -10.64 4.22 16.30
N ALA A 467 -11.71 4.20 17.10
CA ALA A 467 -11.64 3.75 18.50
C ALA A 467 -11.25 2.28 18.63
N LEU A 468 -11.83 1.41 17.79
CA LEU A 468 -11.49 -0.01 17.74
C LEU A 468 -10.03 -0.22 17.33
N TYR A 469 -9.58 0.54 16.33
CA TYR A 469 -8.20 0.53 15.88
C TYR A 469 -7.23 0.99 16.96
N TYR A 470 -7.49 2.13 17.60
CA TYR A 470 -6.63 2.70 18.62
C TYR A 470 -6.54 1.79 19.85
N LYS A 471 -7.67 1.22 20.29
CA LYS A 471 -7.70 0.19 21.34
C LYS A 471 -6.74 -0.96 21.04
N GLN A 472 -6.76 -1.47 19.80
CA GLN A 472 -5.85 -2.55 19.41
C GLN A 472 -4.39 -2.11 19.46
N ILE A 473 -4.06 -0.90 18.98
CA ILE A 473 -2.70 -0.35 19.04
C ILE A 473 -2.20 -0.26 20.49
N ILE A 474 -3.03 0.18 21.43
CA ILE A 474 -2.68 0.29 22.85
C ILE A 474 -2.43 -1.11 23.45
N GLN A 475 -3.35 -2.05 23.21
CA GLN A 475 -3.25 -3.42 23.71
C GLN A 475 -1.99 -4.13 23.22
N GLU A 476 -1.62 -3.88 21.98
CA GLU A 476 -0.43 -4.44 21.35
C GLU A 476 0.83 -3.62 21.70
N ASN A 477 0.71 -2.34 22.07
CA ASN A 477 1.80 -1.37 22.21
C ASN A 477 2.57 -1.13 20.89
N GLY A 478 1.85 -1.03 19.77
CA GLY A 478 2.44 -0.77 18.45
C GLY A 478 1.77 -1.54 17.31
N PHE A 479 2.54 -1.86 16.27
CA PHE A 479 2.04 -2.56 15.08
C PHE A 479 2.54 -3.98 15.06
N PHE A 480 1.66 -4.95 15.31
CA PHE A 480 2.06 -6.35 15.25
C PHE A 480 1.74 -6.92 13.88
N PRO A 481 2.68 -7.65 13.28
CA PRO A 481 2.40 -8.35 12.05
C PRO A 481 1.47 -9.53 12.34
N LYS A 482 0.16 -9.32 12.23
CA LYS A 482 -0.81 -10.44 12.26
C LYS A 482 -0.64 -11.37 11.06
N ASP A 483 -0.26 -10.81 9.91
CA ASP A 483 -0.15 -11.52 8.64
C ASP A 483 1.30 -11.70 8.15
N SER A 484 2.28 -10.95 8.70
CA SER A 484 3.68 -11.08 8.29
C SER A 484 4.36 -12.14 9.16
N THR A 485 4.53 -13.32 8.55
CA THR A 485 5.20 -14.46 9.20
C THR A 485 6.71 -14.35 8.97
N PRO A 486 7.55 -14.93 9.86
CA PRO A 486 9.00 -14.96 9.67
C PRO A 486 9.39 -15.52 8.30
N ASN A 487 10.56 -15.14 7.78
CA ASN A 487 11.09 -15.72 6.54
C ASN A 487 11.23 -17.24 6.70
N LEU A 488 10.82 -17.99 5.68
CA LEU A 488 10.97 -19.44 5.64
C LEU A 488 12.30 -19.77 4.95
N GLN A 489 13.09 -20.65 5.57
CA GLN A 489 14.26 -21.24 4.94
C GLN A 489 13.88 -22.57 4.30
N ALA A 490 13.62 -22.58 2.99
CA ALA A 490 13.27 -23.77 2.22
C ALA A 490 13.51 -23.58 0.71
N GLN A 491 13.39 -24.66 -0.06
CA GLN A 491 13.56 -24.68 -1.52
C GLN A 491 12.29 -25.16 -2.23
N PHE A 492 11.97 -24.65 -3.41
CA PHE A 492 10.89 -25.22 -4.22
C PHE A 492 11.26 -26.62 -4.73
N SER A 493 10.33 -27.29 -5.42
CA SER A 493 10.64 -28.55 -6.10
C SER A 493 11.67 -28.35 -7.22
N CYS A 494 12.47 -29.36 -7.54
CA CYS A 494 13.51 -29.21 -8.57
C CYS A 494 12.92 -29.08 -10.00
N ASP A 495 11.65 -29.43 -10.21
CA ASP A 495 10.90 -29.21 -11.45
C ASP A 495 10.22 -27.82 -11.52
N PHE A 496 10.45 -26.93 -10.55
CA PHE A 496 9.82 -25.63 -10.48
C PHE A 496 10.22 -24.71 -11.64
N SER A 497 9.23 -24.16 -12.35
CA SER A 497 9.44 -23.27 -13.49
C SER A 497 9.81 -21.86 -13.03
N TRP A 498 11.12 -21.55 -13.05
CA TRP A 498 11.63 -20.19 -12.91
C TRP A 498 11.60 -19.43 -14.23
N GLY A 499 10.72 -18.43 -14.33
CA GLY A 499 10.43 -17.76 -15.59
C GLY A 499 10.69 -16.25 -15.61
N ILE A 500 10.77 -15.70 -16.81
CA ILE A 500 10.69 -14.26 -17.08
C ILE A 500 9.63 -14.02 -18.15
N THR A 501 8.81 -12.98 -17.96
CA THR A 501 7.73 -12.61 -18.87
C THR A 501 8.12 -11.43 -19.73
N GLU A 502 7.79 -11.51 -21.00
CA GLU A 502 7.75 -10.42 -21.96
C GLU A 502 6.31 -10.33 -22.53
N SER A 503 5.91 -9.14 -22.97
CA SER A 503 4.59 -8.92 -23.55
C SER A 503 4.54 -9.39 -25.01
N VAL A 504 3.86 -8.66 -25.91
CA VAL A 504 3.87 -8.96 -27.35
C VAL A 504 5.27 -8.71 -27.92
N LEU A 505 5.87 -9.72 -28.55
CA LEU A 505 7.11 -9.55 -29.28
C LEU A 505 6.84 -8.88 -30.62
N LYS A 506 7.63 -7.85 -30.94
CA LYS A 506 7.58 -7.21 -32.25
C LYS A 506 8.26 -8.13 -33.27
N ALA A 507 7.45 -8.92 -33.98
CA ALA A 507 7.94 -9.82 -35.01
C ALA A 507 8.50 -9.05 -36.22
N GLU A 508 9.60 -9.56 -36.77
CA GLU A 508 10.19 -9.05 -38.01
C GLU A 508 9.71 -9.90 -39.20
N SER A 509 9.22 -9.25 -40.26
CA SER A 509 8.73 -9.92 -41.48
C SER A 509 9.86 -10.32 -42.45
N ALA A 510 11.08 -9.82 -42.24
CA ALA A 510 12.27 -10.16 -42.99
C ALA A 510 13.50 -10.13 -42.06
N ALA A 511 14.57 -10.85 -42.45
CA ALA A 511 15.83 -10.81 -41.73
C ALA A 511 16.37 -9.38 -41.70
N SER A 512 16.67 -8.88 -40.50
CA SER A 512 17.17 -7.52 -40.25
C SER A 512 18.69 -7.41 -40.35
N SER A 513 19.41 -8.53 -40.41
CA SER A 513 20.85 -8.53 -40.64
C SER A 513 21.18 -7.96 -42.02
N PRO A 514 22.17 -7.06 -42.14
CA PRO A 514 22.67 -6.61 -43.44
C PRO A 514 23.40 -7.71 -44.21
N GLN A 515 23.74 -8.82 -43.54
CA GLN A 515 24.49 -9.92 -44.14
C GLN A 515 23.58 -10.79 -45.01
N PHE A 516 24.03 -11.12 -46.22
CA PHE A 516 23.35 -12.02 -47.16
C PHE A 516 21.98 -11.53 -47.70
N CYS A 517 21.64 -10.25 -47.48
CA CYS A 517 20.43 -9.62 -48.02
C CYS A 517 20.65 -8.96 -49.38
N ASP A 518 21.86 -8.44 -49.64
CA ASP A 518 22.19 -7.84 -50.92
C ASP A 518 22.62 -8.91 -51.94
N SER A 519 21.79 -9.09 -52.95
CA SER A 519 22.05 -9.99 -54.08
C SER A 519 22.90 -9.35 -55.19
N SER A 520 23.26 -8.07 -55.08
CA SER A 520 24.00 -7.36 -56.12
C SER A 520 25.48 -7.72 -56.08
N LEU A 521 26.11 -7.87 -57.25
CA LEU A 521 27.57 -8.00 -57.36
C LEU A 521 28.20 -6.60 -57.38
N TYR A 522 29.29 -6.42 -56.65
CA TYR A 522 30.06 -5.18 -56.64
C TYR A 522 31.50 -5.46 -57.06
N LEU A 523 32.06 -4.55 -57.85
CA LEU A 523 33.49 -4.49 -58.13
C LEU A 523 34.12 -3.50 -57.15
N TRP A 524 35.01 -3.99 -56.30
CA TRP A 524 35.71 -3.16 -55.32
C TRP A 524 36.98 -2.59 -55.94
N ASN A 525 37.06 -1.27 -56.06
CA ASN A 525 38.21 -0.57 -56.61
C ASN A 525 39.30 -0.37 -55.56
N VAL A 526 39.97 -1.46 -55.17
CA VAL A 526 40.95 -1.50 -54.06
C VAL A 526 42.16 -0.58 -54.31
N THR A 527 42.59 -0.45 -55.56
CA THR A 527 43.79 0.34 -55.94
C THR A 527 43.48 1.77 -56.36
N GLY A 528 42.19 2.13 -56.47
CA GLY A 528 41.73 3.45 -56.94
C GLY A 528 41.05 4.26 -55.83
N ASP A 529 39.78 4.57 -56.00
CA ASP A 529 38.98 5.40 -55.08
C ASP A 529 38.48 4.65 -53.83
N GLY A 530 38.73 3.34 -53.75
CA GLY A 530 38.30 2.49 -52.63
C GLY A 530 36.81 2.19 -52.59
N LEU A 531 36.04 2.58 -53.62
CA LEU A 531 34.58 2.44 -53.65
C LEU A 531 34.11 1.10 -54.24
N LEU A 532 32.87 0.74 -53.91
CA LEU A 532 32.16 -0.43 -54.45
C LEU A 532 31.27 0.01 -55.62
N HIS A 533 31.60 -0.42 -56.84
CA HIS A 533 30.78 -0.16 -58.02
C HIS A 533 29.86 -1.34 -58.32
N ARG A 534 28.55 -1.11 -58.35
CA ARG A 534 27.58 -2.16 -58.64
C ARG A 534 27.70 -2.60 -60.10
N VAL A 535 27.76 -3.91 -60.33
CA VAL A 535 27.70 -4.49 -61.68
C VAL A 535 26.24 -4.60 -62.09
N GLU A 536 25.83 -3.81 -63.08
CA GLU A 536 24.44 -3.84 -63.57
C GLU A 536 24.10 -5.17 -64.25
N GLY A 537 22.88 -5.66 -64.02
CA GLY A 537 22.36 -6.89 -64.64
C GLY A 537 22.77 -8.20 -63.96
N VAL A 538 23.71 -8.22 -63.02
CA VAL A 538 24.16 -9.44 -62.33
C VAL A 538 23.55 -9.55 -60.93
N LYS A 539 22.87 -10.67 -60.64
CA LYS A 539 22.38 -11.03 -59.31
C LYS A 539 22.98 -12.35 -58.85
N LEU A 540 23.55 -12.35 -57.64
CA LEU A 540 24.08 -13.50 -56.96
C LEU A 540 22.98 -14.23 -56.17
N LYS A 541 23.12 -15.55 -56.04
CA LYS A 541 22.26 -16.36 -55.18
C LYS A 541 22.76 -16.29 -53.74
N THR A 542 21.99 -15.69 -52.84
CA THR A 542 22.29 -15.66 -51.40
C THR A 542 21.74 -16.90 -50.71
N ARG A 543 22.34 -17.28 -49.56
CA ARG A 543 21.81 -18.39 -48.74
C ARG A 543 20.43 -18.03 -48.18
N PRO A 544 19.55 -19.01 -47.89
CA PRO A 544 18.33 -18.73 -47.14
C PRO A 544 18.65 -18.06 -45.80
N ALA A 545 17.81 -17.12 -45.39
CA ALA A 545 17.89 -16.53 -44.05
C ALA A 545 17.87 -17.64 -42.98
N GLN A 546 18.56 -17.44 -41.87
CA GLN A 546 18.60 -18.30 -40.69
C GLN A 546 18.03 -17.53 -39.50
N CYS A 547 17.73 -18.23 -38.40
CA CYS A 547 17.15 -17.58 -37.21
C CYS A 547 18.08 -16.51 -36.60
N THR A 548 19.39 -16.68 -36.74
CA THR A 548 20.40 -15.70 -36.30
C THR A 548 20.46 -14.43 -37.17
N ASP A 549 19.83 -14.43 -38.35
CA ASP A 549 19.78 -13.25 -39.22
C ASP A 549 18.72 -12.22 -38.74
N PHE A 550 17.91 -12.56 -37.73
CA PHE A 550 17.03 -11.63 -37.03
C PHE A 550 17.75 -11.01 -35.83
N VAL A 551 18.11 -9.73 -35.93
CA VAL A 551 18.88 -9.01 -34.90
C VAL A 551 18.13 -8.93 -33.58
N SER A 552 16.80 -8.82 -33.59
CA SER A 552 16.00 -8.83 -32.35
C SER A 552 16.08 -10.15 -31.59
N ILE A 553 16.14 -11.29 -32.29
CA ILE A 553 16.28 -12.61 -31.66
C ILE A 553 17.64 -12.69 -30.95
N LYS A 554 18.72 -12.31 -31.63
CA LYS A 554 20.05 -12.27 -31.02
C LYS A 554 20.07 -11.43 -29.74
N LYS A 555 19.51 -10.22 -29.79
CA LYS A 555 19.42 -9.36 -28.61
C LYS A 555 18.66 -10.03 -27.46
N GLN A 556 17.52 -10.67 -27.74
CA GLN A 556 16.76 -11.38 -26.71
C GLN A 556 17.55 -12.54 -26.09
N LEU A 557 18.26 -13.32 -26.91
CA LEU A 557 19.13 -14.40 -26.42
C LEU A 557 20.24 -13.85 -25.53
N ASP A 558 20.92 -12.77 -25.94
CA ASP A 558 21.97 -12.11 -25.15
C ASP A 558 21.45 -11.61 -23.78
N LEU A 559 20.17 -11.25 -23.68
CA LEU A 559 19.53 -10.88 -22.42
C LEU A 559 19.17 -12.10 -21.56
N LEU A 560 18.62 -13.15 -22.18
CA LEU A 560 18.24 -14.39 -21.50
C LEU A 560 19.46 -15.14 -20.97
N GLU A 561 20.58 -15.15 -21.68
CA GLU A 561 21.85 -15.77 -21.23
C GLU A 561 22.40 -15.14 -19.95
N LYS A 562 22.09 -13.85 -19.69
CA LYS A 562 22.45 -13.17 -18.45
C LYS A 562 21.55 -13.57 -17.28
N MET A 563 20.46 -14.27 -17.55
CA MET A 563 19.50 -14.77 -16.56
C MET A 563 19.59 -16.29 -16.44
N LYS A 564 19.39 -16.84 -15.25
CA LYS A 564 19.37 -18.30 -15.02
C LYS A 564 17.98 -18.91 -15.16
N VAL A 565 17.09 -18.25 -15.91
CA VAL A 565 15.69 -18.68 -16.06
C VAL A 565 15.62 -20.01 -16.79
N THR A 566 14.63 -20.84 -16.43
CA THR A 566 14.33 -22.10 -17.11
C THR A 566 13.18 -21.95 -18.09
N HIS A 567 12.37 -20.90 -17.95
CA HIS A 567 11.22 -20.63 -18.80
C HIS A 567 11.19 -19.19 -19.29
N TYR A 568 10.74 -18.99 -20.52
CA TYR A 568 10.51 -17.68 -21.13
C TYR A 568 9.06 -17.57 -21.59
N ARG A 569 8.32 -16.62 -21.03
CA ARG A 569 6.95 -16.34 -21.42
C ARG A 569 6.92 -15.13 -22.35
N PHE A 570 6.27 -15.26 -23.49
CA PHE A 570 6.04 -14.13 -24.41
C PHE A 570 4.70 -14.28 -25.15
N ALA A 571 4.25 -13.21 -25.80
CA ALA A 571 3.01 -13.20 -26.56
C ALA A 571 3.22 -13.05 -28.07
N LEU A 572 2.35 -13.71 -28.83
CA LEU A 572 2.21 -13.55 -30.27
C LEU A 572 1.36 -12.31 -30.58
N ASP A 573 1.51 -11.82 -31.81
CA ASP A 573 0.66 -10.78 -32.40
C ASP A 573 -0.27 -11.41 -33.43
N TRP A 574 -1.55 -11.54 -33.08
CA TRP A 574 -2.57 -12.15 -33.95
C TRP A 574 -2.73 -11.34 -35.25
N SER A 575 -2.72 -10.00 -35.16
CA SER A 575 -2.88 -9.13 -36.34
C SER A 575 -1.76 -9.28 -37.36
N LEU A 576 -0.54 -9.62 -36.92
CA LEU A 576 0.59 -9.85 -37.81
C LEU A 576 0.58 -11.25 -38.44
N ILE A 577 0.07 -12.26 -37.72
CA ILE A 577 -0.01 -13.65 -38.21
C ILE A 577 -1.15 -13.79 -39.23
N LEU A 578 -2.34 -13.26 -38.90
CA LEU A 578 -3.54 -13.28 -39.76
C LEU A 578 -4.03 -11.85 -39.99
N PRO A 579 -3.46 -11.09 -40.94
CA PRO A 579 -3.85 -9.69 -41.17
C PRO A 579 -5.33 -9.51 -41.54
N ASN A 580 -5.91 -10.48 -42.26
CA ASN A 580 -7.32 -10.47 -42.63
C ASN A 580 -8.25 -11.03 -41.54
N GLY A 581 -7.68 -11.60 -40.47
CA GLY A 581 -8.44 -12.25 -39.39
C GLY A 581 -8.94 -13.66 -39.68
N ASP A 582 -8.70 -14.18 -40.88
CA ASP A 582 -9.02 -15.56 -41.29
C ASP A 582 -7.79 -16.28 -41.86
N LEU A 583 -7.95 -17.56 -42.20
CA LEU A 583 -6.87 -18.39 -42.75
C LEU A 583 -6.60 -18.15 -44.25
N SER A 584 -7.26 -17.18 -44.89
CA SER A 584 -7.05 -16.90 -46.33
C SER A 584 -5.66 -16.36 -46.61
N VAL A 585 -5.13 -15.53 -45.71
CA VAL A 585 -3.80 -14.92 -45.80
C VAL A 585 -3.04 -15.16 -44.51
N VAL A 586 -2.16 -16.15 -44.53
CA VAL A 586 -1.27 -16.48 -43.41
C VAL A 586 0.11 -15.88 -43.64
N ASN A 587 0.56 -15.03 -42.72
CA ASN A 587 1.91 -14.47 -42.76
C ASN A 587 2.94 -15.49 -42.24
N ARG A 588 3.42 -16.34 -43.15
CA ARG A 588 4.40 -17.40 -42.83
C ARG A 588 5.75 -16.87 -42.36
N GLN A 589 6.15 -15.64 -42.72
CA GLN A 589 7.43 -15.08 -42.24
C GLN A 589 7.36 -14.73 -40.76
N VAL A 590 6.24 -14.20 -40.29
CA VAL A 590 6.01 -13.92 -38.87
C VAL A 590 5.95 -15.22 -38.05
N LEU A 591 5.25 -16.25 -38.54
CA LEU A 591 5.26 -17.57 -37.91
C LEU A 591 6.68 -18.16 -37.84
N ARG A 592 7.46 -18.00 -38.91
CA ARG A 592 8.87 -18.40 -38.94
C ARG A 592 9.70 -17.64 -37.91
N TYR A 593 9.49 -16.34 -37.75
CA TYR A 593 10.15 -15.54 -36.70
C TYR A 593 9.86 -16.12 -35.31
N TYR A 594 8.59 -16.37 -34.98
CA TYR A 594 8.24 -16.94 -33.67
C TYR A 594 8.80 -18.36 -33.48
N ARG A 595 8.74 -19.20 -34.52
CA ARG A 595 9.35 -20.53 -34.49
C ARG A 595 10.86 -20.44 -34.26
N CYS A 596 11.52 -19.47 -34.90
CA CYS A 596 12.94 -19.18 -34.68
C CYS A 596 13.21 -18.78 -33.23
N VAL A 597 12.46 -17.83 -32.66
CA VAL A 597 12.59 -17.44 -31.24
C VAL A 597 12.50 -18.66 -30.34
N ILE A 598 11.46 -19.48 -30.49
CA ILE A 598 11.24 -20.67 -29.66
C ILE A 598 12.40 -21.66 -29.82
N SER A 599 12.82 -21.93 -31.06
CA SER A 599 13.89 -22.88 -31.33
C SER A 599 15.25 -22.43 -30.80
N GLU A 600 15.58 -21.14 -30.88
CA GLU A 600 16.86 -20.61 -30.38
C GLU A 600 16.84 -20.52 -28.84
N VAL A 601 15.71 -20.13 -28.24
CA VAL A 601 15.55 -20.13 -26.77
C VAL A 601 15.66 -21.55 -26.21
N LEU A 602 15.12 -22.55 -26.90
CA LEU A 602 15.29 -23.96 -26.52
C LEU A 602 16.75 -24.43 -26.56
N LYS A 603 17.60 -23.88 -27.45
CA LYS A 603 19.05 -24.19 -27.46
C LYS A 603 19.77 -23.69 -26.22
N LEU A 604 19.21 -22.69 -25.52
CA LEU A 604 19.68 -22.22 -24.21
C LEU A 604 19.14 -23.06 -23.04
N ASN A 605 18.47 -24.20 -23.31
CA ASN A 605 17.73 -25.00 -22.33
C ASN A 605 16.61 -24.23 -21.62
N VAL A 606 16.04 -23.21 -22.28
CA VAL A 606 14.91 -22.43 -21.77
C VAL A 606 13.63 -22.86 -22.50
N GLN A 607 12.61 -23.26 -21.75
CA GLN A 607 11.31 -23.64 -22.32
C GLN A 607 10.44 -22.41 -22.59
N SER A 608 9.66 -22.44 -23.67
CA SER A 608 8.77 -21.32 -24.01
C SER A 608 7.34 -21.55 -23.51
N MET A 609 6.79 -20.55 -22.83
CA MET A 609 5.35 -20.42 -22.56
C MET A 609 4.77 -19.36 -23.50
N VAL A 610 3.93 -19.76 -24.45
CA VAL A 610 3.46 -18.86 -25.51
C VAL A 610 2.03 -18.40 -25.23
N THR A 611 1.82 -17.08 -25.25
CA THR A 611 0.50 -16.47 -25.14
C THR A 611 -0.04 -16.17 -26.55
N LEU A 612 -1.20 -16.71 -26.91
CA LEU A 612 -1.80 -16.52 -28.23
C LEU A 612 -2.33 -15.10 -28.43
N TYR A 613 -3.00 -14.55 -27.41
CA TYR A 613 -3.61 -13.23 -27.45
C TYR A 613 -3.30 -12.43 -26.17
N TYR A 614 -2.66 -11.28 -26.36
CA TYR A 614 -2.27 -10.36 -25.28
C TYR A 614 -2.84 -8.96 -25.55
N PRO A 615 -4.05 -8.66 -25.07
CA PRO A 615 -4.63 -7.34 -25.18
C PRO A 615 -3.94 -6.34 -24.25
N THR A 616 -3.88 -5.08 -24.66
CA THR A 616 -3.49 -3.94 -23.82
C THR A 616 -4.42 -2.76 -24.06
N HIS A 617 -4.49 -1.79 -23.14
CA HIS A 617 -5.31 -0.58 -23.34
C HIS A 617 -4.91 0.22 -24.59
N ALA A 618 -3.62 0.27 -24.92
CA ALA A 618 -3.13 0.98 -26.10
C ALA A 618 -3.29 0.20 -27.40
N TYR A 619 -3.37 -1.13 -27.32
CA TYR A 619 -3.38 -2.01 -28.47
C TYR A 619 -4.16 -3.29 -28.17
N LEU A 620 -5.34 -3.41 -28.80
CA LEU A 620 -6.24 -4.55 -28.58
C LEU A 620 -5.72 -5.83 -29.24
N GLY A 621 -4.79 -5.77 -30.19
CA GLY A 621 -4.20 -6.96 -30.81
C GLY A 621 -5.13 -7.76 -31.73
N LEU A 622 -6.28 -7.20 -32.12
CA LEU A 622 -7.18 -7.82 -33.10
C LEU A 622 -6.77 -7.45 -34.54
N PRO A 623 -6.86 -8.38 -35.50
CA PRO A 623 -6.81 -8.07 -36.93
C PRO A 623 -7.80 -6.97 -37.31
N GLY A 624 -7.41 -6.11 -38.26
CA GLY A 624 -8.19 -4.93 -38.67
C GLY A 624 -9.66 -5.24 -39.03
N PRO A 625 -9.94 -6.26 -39.85
CA PRO A 625 -11.32 -6.62 -40.20
C PRO A 625 -12.18 -7.08 -39.01
N LEU A 626 -11.59 -7.82 -38.06
CA LEU A 626 -12.30 -8.26 -36.85
C LEU A 626 -12.60 -7.07 -35.93
N LEU A 627 -11.67 -6.12 -35.83
CA LEU A 627 -11.89 -4.88 -35.08
C LEU A 627 -13.03 -4.05 -35.68
N GLN A 628 -13.07 -3.90 -37.00
CA GLN A 628 -14.11 -3.14 -37.72
C GLN A 628 -15.50 -3.76 -37.59
N THR A 629 -15.60 -5.08 -37.43
CA THR A 629 -16.87 -5.80 -37.28
C THR A 629 -17.36 -5.91 -35.84
N GLY A 630 -16.79 -5.12 -34.92
CA GLY A 630 -17.21 -5.00 -33.52
C GLY A 630 -16.27 -5.68 -32.51
N GLY A 631 -15.18 -6.31 -32.97
CA GLY A 631 -14.22 -7.03 -32.13
C GLY A 631 -14.91 -8.07 -31.25
N TRP A 632 -14.55 -8.12 -29.96
CA TRP A 632 -15.11 -9.08 -29.01
C TRP A 632 -16.61 -8.95 -28.73
N LEU A 633 -17.29 -7.89 -29.18
CA LEU A 633 -18.74 -7.85 -29.13
C LEU A 633 -19.37 -8.80 -30.16
N ASN A 634 -18.65 -9.16 -31.21
CA ASN A 634 -19.13 -10.06 -32.25
C ASN A 634 -18.70 -11.51 -31.96
N GLN A 635 -19.67 -12.43 -31.94
CA GLN A 635 -19.41 -13.85 -31.66
C GLN A 635 -18.51 -14.49 -32.73
N SER A 636 -18.52 -13.98 -33.97
CA SER A 636 -17.65 -14.47 -35.05
C SER A 636 -16.16 -14.37 -34.71
N THR A 637 -15.76 -13.43 -33.84
CA THR A 637 -14.36 -13.29 -33.40
C THR A 637 -13.91 -14.49 -32.57
N ALA A 638 -14.81 -15.17 -31.84
CA ALA A 638 -14.47 -16.39 -31.11
C ALA A 638 -14.12 -17.56 -32.05
N TYR A 639 -14.86 -17.71 -33.15
CA TYR A 639 -14.57 -18.70 -34.19
C TYR A 639 -13.24 -18.39 -34.91
N ALA A 640 -13.02 -17.12 -35.27
CA ALA A 640 -11.75 -16.70 -35.86
C ALA A 640 -10.56 -16.93 -34.92
N PHE A 641 -10.74 -16.74 -33.61
CA PHE A 641 -9.72 -17.02 -32.62
C PHE A 641 -9.42 -18.53 -32.50
N GLN A 642 -10.45 -19.38 -32.60
CA GLN A 642 -10.28 -20.84 -32.62
C GLN A 642 -9.41 -21.27 -33.81
N ASP A 643 -9.68 -20.75 -35.02
CA ASP A 643 -8.90 -21.05 -36.23
C ASP A 643 -7.45 -20.56 -36.11
N TYR A 644 -7.26 -19.36 -35.57
CA TYR A 644 -5.94 -18.80 -35.27
C TYR A 644 -5.17 -19.66 -34.25
N ALA A 645 -5.83 -20.11 -33.19
CA ALA A 645 -5.22 -20.97 -32.18
C ALA A 645 -4.79 -22.31 -32.79
N ALA A 646 -5.66 -22.95 -33.58
CA ALA A 646 -5.37 -24.20 -34.29
C ALA A 646 -4.15 -24.06 -35.22
N LEU A 647 -4.05 -22.95 -35.95
CA LEU A 647 -2.87 -22.64 -36.76
C LEU A 647 -1.61 -22.55 -35.90
N CYS A 648 -1.64 -21.82 -34.79
CA CYS A 648 -0.48 -21.69 -33.90
C CYS A 648 -0.05 -23.03 -33.27
N PHE A 649 -1.02 -23.85 -32.83
CA PHE A 649 -0.75 -25.18 -32.30
C PHE A 649 -0.11 -26.08 -33.34
N ARG A 650 -0.57 -26.03 -34.59
CA ARG A 650 0.03 -26.80 -35.69
C ARG A 650 1.46 -26.38 -36.00
N GLU A 651 1.71 -25.07 -36.09
CA GLU A 651 2.99 -24.55 -36.61
C GLU A 651 4.08 -24.44 -35.53
N LEU A 652 3.72 -24.40 -34.24
CA LEU A 652 4.66 -24.17 -33.13
C LEU A 652 4.58 -25.23 -32.01
N GLY A 653 3.51 -26.03 -31.94
CA GLY A 653 3.22 -26.92 -30.80
C GLY A 653 4.09 -28.17 -30.69
N ASP A 654 4.87 -28.50 -31.71
CA ASP A 654 5.94 -29.50 -31.59
C ASP A 654 7.03 -29.03 -30.60
N LEU A 655 7.31 -27.71 -30.57
CA LEU A 655 8.29 -27.07 -29.69
C LEU A 655 7.70 -26.51 -28.40
N VAL A 656 6.46 -26.00 -28.44
CA VAL A 656 5.82 -25.32 -27.29
C VAL A 656 5.00 -26.30 -26.46
N LYS A 657 5.28 -26.38 -25.15
CA LYS A 657 4.59 -27.26 -24.21
C LYS A 657 3.67 -26.54 -23.22
N LEU A 658 3.76 -25.22 -23.10
CA LEU A 658 2.90 -24.43 -22.24
C LEU A 658 2.27 -23.30 -23.05
N TRP A 659 0.94 -23.25 -23.05
CA TRP A 659 0.16 -22.28 -23.80
C TRP A 659 -0.76 -21.48 -22.89
N ILE A 660 -0.82 -20.17 -23.15
CA ILE A 660 -1.84 -19.28 -22.62
C ILE A 660 -2.70 -18.82 -23.79
N THR A 661 -4.00 -19.05 -23.76
CA THR A 661 -4.89 -18.58 -24.83
C THR A 661 -5.01 -17.06 -24.79
N ILE A 662 -5.39 -16.52 -23.63
CA ILE A 662 -5.65 -15.08 -23.45
C ILE A 662 -4.98 -14.61 -22.17
N ASN A 663 -4.27 -13.48 -22.25
CA ASN A 663 -3.71 -12.80 -21.08
C ASN A 663 -4.67 -11.73 -20.54
N GLU A 664 -5.01 -11.83 -19.26
CA GLU A 664 -5.83 -10.87 -18.49
C GLU A 664 -7.15 -10.46 -19.18
N PRO A 665 -7.97 -11.41 -19.65
CA PRO A 665 -9.24 -11.06 -20.30
C PRO A 665 -10.19 -10.31 -19.36
N ASN A 666 -10.04 -10.48 -18.05
CA ASN A 666 -10.81 -9.76 -17.02
C ASN A 666 -10.42 -8.29 -16.84
N GLN A 667 -9.31 -7.82 -17.44
CA GLN A 667 -8.94 -6.40 -17.52
C GLN A 667 -9.43 -5.70 -18.81
N LEU A 668 -10.01 -6.46 -19.75
CA LEU A 668 -10.58 -5.90 -20.98
C LEU A 668 -11.88 -5.11 -20.75
N SER A 669 -12.45 -5.15 -19.55
CA SER A 669 -13.55 -4.27 -19.14
C SER A 669 -13.23 -2.80 -19.35
N ASN A 670 -11.96 -2.41 -19.20
CA ASN A 670 -11.52 -1.02 -19.36
C ASN A 670 -11.49 -0.60 -20.84
N VAL A 671 -11.47 -1.54 -21.78
CA VAL A 671 -11.55 -1.28 -23.23
C VAL A 671 -13.00 -1.23 -23.69
N TYR A 672 -13.82 -2.19 -23.26
CA TYR A 672 -15.26 -2.24 -23.58
C TYR A 672 -16.11 -1.56 -22.50
N ASN A 673 -15.75 -0.32 -22.14
CA ASN A 673 -16.30 0.40 -20.98
C ASN A 673 -17.55 1.27 -21.27
N ARG A 674 -18.04 1.29 -22.52
CA ARG A 674 -19.18 2.13 -22.92
C ARG A 674 -20.44 1.80 -22.12
N SER A 675 -20.69 0.51 -21.91
CA SER A 675 -21.76 0.00 -21.07
C SER A 675 -21.33 -1.31 -20.43
N SER A 676 -21.91 -1.61 -19.28
CA SER A 676 -21.76 -2.91 -18.63
C SER A 676 -22.17 -4.07 -19.55
N ASN A 677 -23.21 -3.88 -20.37
CA ASN A 677 -23.67 -4.90 -21.31
C ASN A 677 -22.59 -5.24 -22.35
N ASP A 678 -21.89 -4.23 -22.85
CA ASP A 678 -20.76 -4.42 -23.77
C ASP A 678 -19.61 -5.15 -23.08
N THR A 679 -19.26 -4.76 -21.85
CA THR A 679 -18.24 -5.44 -21.05
C THR A 679 -18.56 -6.93 -20.87
N TYR A 680 -19.78 -7.25 -20.41
CA TYR A 680 -20.16 -8.64 -20.12
C TYR A 680 -20.34 -9.47 -21.39
N ARG A 681 -20.83 -8.88 -22.48
CA ARG A 681 -20.94 -9.56 -23.78
C ARG A 681 -19.56 -9.85 -24.38
N ALA A 682 -18.63 -8.90 -24.33
CA ALA A 682 -17.26 -9.12 -24.78
C ALA A 682 -16.57 -10.23 -23.98
N ALA A 683 -16.72 -10.21 -22.65
CA ALA A 683 -16.17 -11.24 -21.77
C ALA A 683 -16.80 -12.63 -22.01
N HIS A 684 -18.10 -12.69 -22.30
CA HIS A 684 -18.77 -13.92 -22.68
C HIS A 684 -18.12 -14.53 -23.93
N ASN A 685 -17.94 -13.73 -24.99
CA ASN A 685 -17.30 -14.19 -26.23
C ASN A 685 -15.82 -14.58 -26.01
N LEU A 686 -15.10 -13.89 -25.12
CA LEU A 686 -13.73 -14.27 -24.73
C LEU A 686 -13.68 -15.64 -24.02
N LEU A 687 -14.63 -15.92 -23.13
CA LEU A 687 -14.75 -17.23 -22.46
C LEU A 687 -15.03 -18.34 -23.47
N ILE A 688 -15.95 -18.11 -24.41
CA ILE A 688 -16.24 -19.06 -25.49
C ILE A 688 -15.00 -19.28 -26.36
N ALA A 689 -14.30 -18.21 -26.78
CA ALA A 689 -13.08 -18.29 -27.59
C ALA A 689 -11.97 -19.08 -26.90
N HIS A 690 -11.74 -18.83 -25.61
CA HIS A 690 -10.80 -19.60 -24.79
C HIS A 690 -11.17 -21.08 -24.77
N ALA A 691 -12.43 -21.40 -24.47
CA ALA A 691 -12.88 -22.78 -24.37
C ALA A 691 -12.78 -23.50 -25.72
N MET A 692 -13.15 -22.85 -26.82
CA MET A 692 -13.02 -23.40 -28.18
C MET A 692 -11.56 -23.70 -28.55
N ALA A 693 -10.62 -22.81 -28.21
CA ALA A 693 -9.20 -23.03 -28.42
C ALA A 693 -8.66 -24.17 -27.56
N TRP A 694 -9.08 -24.25 -26.29
CA TRP A 694 -8.68 -25.34 -25.39
C TRP A 694 -9.20 -26.70 -25.89
N ARG A 695 -10.47 -26.79 -26.31
CA ARG A 695 -11.08 -28.04 -26.82
C ARG A 695 -10.39 -28.53 -28.09
N ILE A 696 -10.09 -27.63 -29.03
CA ILE A 696 -9.33 -28.02 -30.22
C ILE A 696 -7.95 -28.56 -29.85
N TYR A 697 -7.24 -27.92 -28.90
CA TYR A 697 -5.96 -28.43 -28.45
C TYR A 697 -6.09 -29.84 -27.84
N ASP A 698 -7.05 -30.00 -26.94
CA ASP A 698 -7.32 -31.25 -26.22
C ASP A 698 -7.63 -32.40 -27.18
N GLU A 699 -8.52 -32.16 -28.14
CA GLU A 699 -9.02 -33.18 -29.07
C GLU A 699 -8.02 -33.51 -30.19
N GLN A 700 -7.31 -32.52 -30.74
CA GLN A 700 -6.53 -32.69 -31.97
C GLN A 700 -5.02 -32.72 -31.76
N TYR A 701 -4.51 -32.03 -30.74
CA TYR A 701 -3.06 -31.78 -30.62
C TYR A 701 -2.43 -32.41 -29.38
N ARG A 702 -3.16 -32.52 -28.26
CA ARG A 702 -2.59 -32.97 -26.97
C ARG A 702 -1.93 -34.34 -27.05
N SER A 703 -2.54 -35.30 -27.74
CA SER A 703 -2.02 -36.67 -27.87
C SER A 703 -0.66 -36.76 -28.58
N SER A 704 -0.34 -35.79 -29.44
CA SER A 704 0.93 -35.75 -30.17
C SER A 704 1.94 -34.78 -29.57
N GLN A 705 1.47 -33.69 -28.95
CA GLN A 705 2.31 -32.60 -28.48
C GLN A 705 2.60 -32.67 -26.98
N TYR A 706 1.74 -33.31 -26.19
CA TYR A 706 1.86 -33.46 -24.73
C TYR A 706 2.00 -32.14 -23.95
N GLY A 707 1.50 -31.04 -24.50
CA GLY A 707 1.51 -29.74 -23.83
C GLY A 707 0.27 -29.50 -22.97
N LYS A 708 0.28 -28.36 -22.27
CA LYS A 708 -0.83 -27.85 -21.46
C LYS A 708 -1.27 -26.48 -21.94
N VAL A 709 -2.57 -26.21 -21.84
CA VAL A 709 -3.23 -24.97 -22.25
C VAL A 709 -4.09 -24.43 -21.09
N SER A 710 -3.98 -23.13 -20.85
CA SER A 710 -4.86 -22.39 -19.94
C SER A 710 -5.01 -20.93 -20.38
N LEU A 711 -5.57 -20.07 -19.53
CA LEU A 711 -5.60 -18.61 -19.66
C LEU A 711 -4.96 -17.96 -18.43
N SER A 712 -4.38 -16.78 -18.57
CA SER A 712 -3.82 -16.03 -17.43
C SER A 712 -4.83 -15.01 -16.93
N LEU A 713 -5.27 -15.15 -15.68
CA LEU A 713 -6.21 -14.22 -15.05
C LEU A 713 -5.48 -13.17 -14.22
N HIS A 714 -5.84 -11.90 -14.40
CA HIS A 714 -5.43 -10.86 -13.46
C HIS A 714 -6.08 -11.16 -12.10
N SER A 715 -5.27 -11.25 -11.06
CA SER A 715 -5.69 -11.76 -9.75
C SER A 715 -5.01 -10.94 -8.65
N ASP A 716 -5.24 -9.62 -8.66
CA ASP A 716 -4.87 -8.78 -7.53
C ASP A 716 -5.67 -9.24 -6.30
N TRP A 717 -5.08 -9.10 -5.12
CA TRP A 717 -5.80 -9.42 -3.88
C TRP A 717 -6.61 -8.21 -3.43
N ALA A 718 -7.70 -8.41 -2.68
CA ALA A 718 -8.43 -7.32 -2.04
C ALA A 718 -8.58 -7.54 -0.54
N GLU A 719 -8.35 -6.46 0.20
CA GLU A 719 -8.57 -6.39 1.64
C GLU A 719 -9.59 -5.29 1.96
N PRO A 720 -10.44 -5.48 2.98
CA PRO A 720 -11.27 -4.39 3.46
C PRO A 720 -10.37 -3.25 3.94
N ALA A 721 -10.59 -2.04 3.45
CA ALA A 721 -9.84 -0.87 3.94
C ALA A 721 -10.07 -0.68 5.45
N ASN A 722 -11.29 -0.96 5.92
CA ASN A 722 -11.62 -1.00 7.33
C ASN A 722 -12.02 -2.42 7.73
N PRO A 723 -11.16 -3.17 8.44
CA PRO A 723 -11.44 -4.54 8.83
C PRO A 723 -12.55 -4.65 9.89
N PHE A 724 -12.91 -3.55 10.55
CA PHE A 724 -13.96 -3.52 11.57
C PHE A 724 -15.37 -3.32 10.99
N PHE A 725 -15.47 -3.05 9.69
CA PHE A 725 -16.75 -2.74 9.04
C PHE A 725 -17.14 -3.83 8.04
N GLU A 726 -18.29 -4.45 8.27
CA GLU A 726 -18.74 -5.61 7.51
C GLU A 726 -18.98 -5.30 6.02
N SER A 727 -19.42 -4.07 5.69
CA SER A 727 -19.63 -3.67 4.30
C SER A 727 -18.34 -3.70 3.49
N HIS A 728 -17.19 -3.39 4.10
CA HIS A 728 -15.88 -3.42 3.44
C HIS A 728 -15.41 -4.86 3.25
N SER A 729 -15.67 -5.73 4.23
CA SER A 729 -15.40 -7.17 4.09
C SER A 729 -16.24 -7.79 2.96
N LYS A 730 -17.51 -7.40 2.84
CA LYS A 730 -18.39 -7.78 1.73
C LYS A 730 -17.90 -7.19 0.40
N ALA A 731 -17.38 -5.97 0.39
CA ALA A 731 -16.77 -5.34 -0.79
C ALA A 731 -15.51 -6.08 -1.24
N ALA A 732 -14.63 -6.49 -0.33
CA ALA A 732 -13.43 -7.28 -0.63
C ALA A 732 -13.78 -8.62 -1.28
N ASN A 733 -14.73 -9.36 -0.71
CA ASN A 733 -15.19 -10.59 -1.35
C ASN A 733 -15.84 -10.31 -2.71
N ARG A 734 -16.65 -9.25 -2.84
CA ARG A 734 -17.28 -8.87 -4.11
C ARG A 734 -16.25 -8.49 -5.18
N PHE A 735 -15.16 -7.81 -4.82
CA PHE A 735 -14.04 -7.54 -5.71
C PHE A 735 -13.51 -8.84 -6.31
N LEU A 736 -13.19 -9.83 -5.48
CA LEU A 736 -12.64 -11.12 -5.92
C LEU A 736 -13.62 -11.88 -6.83
N GLN A 737 -14.93 -11.76 -6.60
CA GLN A 737 -15.95 -12.38 -7.46
C GLN A 737 -16.06 -11.70 -8.82
N PHE A 738 -15.98 -10.37 -8.89
CA PHE A 738 -16.04 -9.61 -10.15
C PHE A 738 -14.73 -9.64 -10.93
N GLU A 739 -13.58 -9.72 -10.25
CA GLU A 739 -12.27 -9.77 -10.90
C GLU A 739 -11.87 -11.19 -11.28
N ILE A 740 -11.79 -12.11 -10.30
CA ILE A 740 -11.31 -13.47 -10.51
C ILE A 740 -12.47 -14.41 -10.84
N GLY A 741 -13.50 -14.41 -10.00
CA GLY A 741 -14.65 -15.30 -10.12
C GLY A 741 -15.36 -15.20 -11.47
N TRP A 742 -15.40 -14.02 -12.07
CA TRP A 742 -16.06 -13.75 -13.34
C TRP A 742 -15.61 -14.67 -14.47
N PHE A 743 -14.31 -14.95 -14.57
CA PHE A 743 -13.76 -15.91 -15.55
C PHE A 743 -13.44 -17.28 -14.93
N ALA A 744 -13.03 -17.31 -13.66
CA ALA A 744 -12.61 -18.57 -13.03
C ALA A 744 -13.77 -19.49 -12.65
N ASN A 745 -14.94 -18.98 -12.22
CA ASN A 745 -16.09 -19.86 -11.91
C ASN A 745 -16.61 -20.64 -13.13
N PRO A 746 -16.82 -20.00 -14.31
CA PRO A 746 -17.19 -20.72 -15.51
C PRO A 746 -16.21 -21.85 -15.86
N ILE A 747 -14.90 -21.58 -15.79
CA ILE A 747 -13.86 -22.52 -16.24
C ILE A 747 -13.59 -23.61 -15.20
N PHE A 748 -13.35 -23.25 -13.93
CA PHE A 748 -12.81 -24.17 -12.93
C PHE A 748 -13.86 -24.76 -11.98
N LYS A 749 -15.13 -24.31 -12.03
CA LYS A 749 -16.13 -24.70 -11.02
C LYS A 749 -17.47 -25.14 -11.59
N THR A 750 -18.25 -24.20 -12.12
CA THR A 750 -19.69 -24.41 -12.36
C THR A 750 -20.06 -24.50 -13.84
N GLY A 751 -19.26 -23.93 -14.74
CA GLY A 751 -19.68 -23.67 -16.12
C GLY A 751 -20.50 -22.38 -16.29
N ASP A 752 -20.76 -21.63 -15.22
CA ASP A 752 -21.58 -20.40 -15.22
C ASP A 752 -20.90 -19.30 -14.41
N TYR A 753 -21.35 -18.05 -14.57
CA TYR A 753 -20.87 -16.91 -13.80
C TYR A 753 -21.10 -17.08 -12.29
N PRO A 754 -20.35 -16.38 -11.43
CA PRO A 754 -20.57 -16.41 -9.98
C PRO A 754 -22.00 -16.02 -9.60
N ALA A 755 -22.62 -16.84 -8.74
CA ALA A 755 -23.96 -16.56 -8.21
C ALA A 755 -24.00 -15.20 -7.49
N THR A 756 -22.99 -14.91 -6.67
CA THR A 756 -22.84 -13.63 -5.95
C THR A 756 -22.79 -12.43 -6.89
N MET A 757 -22.15 -12.56 -8.05
CA MET A 757 -22.08 -11.50 -9.06
C MET A 757 -23.44 -11.27 -9.70
N ARG A 758 -24.11 -12.36 -10.13
CA ARG A 758 -25.44 -12.32 -10.75
C ARG A 758 -26.51 -11.74 -9.81
N GLU A 759 -26.51 -12.19 -8.56
CA GLU A 759 -27.43 -11.73 -7.52
C GLU A 759 -27.25 -10.24 -7.20
N TYR A 760 -25.99 -9.77 -7.14
CA TYR A 760 -25.69 -8.37 -6.85
C TYR A 760 -26.16 -7.44 -7.98
N ILE A 761 -25.89 -7.80 -9.24
CA ILE A 761 -26.38 -7.05 -10.41
C ILE A 761 -27.92 -7.04 -10.42
N SER A 762 -28.56 -8.18 -10.18
CA SER A 762 -30.03 -8.28 -10.10
C SER A 762 -30.61 -7.47 -8.94
N PHE A 763 -29.90 -7.34 -7.82
CA PHE A 763 -30.29 -6.45 -6.73
C PHE A 763 -30.24 -4.98 -7.14
N LYS A 764 -29.17 -4.52 -7.81
CA LYS A 764 -29.09 -3.13 -8.30
C LYS A 764 -30.17 -2.82 -9.34
N ASN A 765 -30.44 -3.74 -10.26
CA ASN A 765 -31.50 -3.58 -11.25
C ASN A 765 -32.89 -3.46 -10.61
N ARG A 766 -33.20 -4.28 -9.62
CA ARG A 766 -34.48 -4.20 -8.87
C ARG A 766 -34.66 -2.88 -8.15
N LYS A 767 -33.57 -2.19 -7.79
CA LYS A 767 -33.58 -0.86 -7.18
C LYS A 767 -33.54 0.29 -8.20
N GLY A 768 -33.49 -0.01 -9.50
CA GLY A 768 -33.36 1.02 -10.54
C GLY A 768 -32.01 1.74 -10.54
N LEU A 769 -30.97 1.16 -9.92
CA LEU A 769 -29.64 1.76 -9.82
C LEU A 769 -28.74 1.43 -11.02
N SER A 770 -29.07 0.36 -11.74
CA SER A 770 -28.42 -0.10 -12.97
C SER A 770 -29.45 -0.79 -13.87
N TYR A 771 -29.17 -0.87 -15.17
CA TYR A 771 -29.95 -1.56 -16.20
C TYR A 771 -29.12 -2.64 -16.91
N THR A 772 -28.12 -3.17 -16.21
CA THR A 772 -27.18 -4.16 -16.70
C THR A 772 -27.82 -5.53 -16.88
N LEU A 773 -27.58 -6.18 -18.02
CA LEU A 773 -27.95 -7.56 -18.29
C LEU A 773 -26.70 -8.43 -18.36
N LEU A 774 -26.48 -9.24 -17.30
CA LEU A 774 -25.44 -10.26 -17.33
C LEU A 774 -25.90 -11.44 -18.21
N PRO A 775 -25.14 -11.82 -19.26
CA PRO A 775 -25.50 -12.96 -20.11
C PRO A 775 -25.71 -14.25 -19.32
N SER A 776 -26.48 -15.16 -19.90
CA SER A 776 -26.69 -16.50 -19.35
C SER A 776 -26.08 -17.52 -20.31
N PHE A 777 -25.32 -18.46 -19.77
CA PHE A 777 -24.77 -19.55 -20.57
C PHE A 777 -25.88 -20.55 -20.93
N THR A 778 -25.93 -20.96 -22.19
CA THR A 778 -26.75 -22.12 -22.61
C THR A 778 -26.17 -23.42 -22.05
N SER A 779 -26.95 -24.51 -22.12
CA SER A 779 -26.47 -25.82 -21.65
C SER A 779 -25.23 -26.28 -22.41
N GLU A 780 -25.16 -26.00 -23.71
CA GLU A 780 -24.04 -26.32 -24.59
C GLU A 780 -22.81 -25.49 -24.22
N GLU A 781 -22.98 -24.18 -23.99
CA GLU A 781 -21.87 -23.31 -23.60
C GLU A 781 -21.33 -23.66 -22.21
N LYS A 782 -22.20 -24.02 -21.25
CA LYS A 782 -21.79 -24.50 -19.93
C LYS A 782 -20.88 -25.72 -20.03
N GLN A 783 -21.23 -26.68 -20.89
CA GLN A 783 -20.40 -27.86 -21.13
C GLN A 783 -19.10 -27.50 -21.84
N LEU A 784 -19.15 -26.55 -22.78
CA LEU A 784 -17.97 -26.09 -23.51
C LEU A 784 -16.93 -25.47 -22.58
N VAL A 785 -17.33 -24.52 -21.72
CA VAL A 785 -16.40 -23.76 -20.85
C VAL A 785 -15.96 -24.51 -19.61
N LYS A 786 -16.80 -25.38 -19.05
CA LYS A 786 -16.49 -26.09 -17.81
C LYS A 786 -15.33 -27.07 -18.01
N GLY A 787 -14.28 -26.88 -17.21
CA GLY A 787 -13.06 -27.69 -17.23
C GLY A 787 -12.10 -27.35 -18.38
N ALA A 788 -12.30 -26.25 -19.09
CA ALA A 788 -11.48 -25.88 -20.26
C ALA A 788 -10.11 -25.26 -19.90
N ALA A 789 -9.40 -25.81 -18.90
CA ALA A 789 -8.07 -25.36 -18.52
C ALA A 789 -7.29 -26.46 -17.80
N ASP A 790 -5.99 -26.59 -18.09
CA ASP A 790 -5.13 -27.65 -17.52
C ASP A 790 -4.44 -27.25 -16.22
N PHE A 791 -4.32 -25.96 -15.97
CA PHE A 791 -3.68 -25.36 -14.79
C PHE A 791 -4.27 -23.97 -14.56
N TYR A 792 -4.06 -23.41 -13.38
CA TYR A 792 -4.44 -22.03 -13.08
C TYR A 792 -3.26 -21.10 -13.33
N ALA A 793 -3.37 -20.15 -14.26
CA ALA A 793 -2.36 -19.10 -14.45
C ALA A 793 -2.81 -17.78 -13.85
N LEU A 794 -1.97 -17.25 -12.95
CA LEU A 794 -2.22 -16.07 -12.14
C LEU A 794 -1.22 -14.97 -12.48
N ASN A 795 -1.73 -13.80 -12.86
CA ASN A 795 -0.97 -12.55 -12.85
C ASN A 795 -1.36 -11.77 -11.59
N HIS A 796 -0.41 -11.45 -10.72
CA HIS A 796 -0.68 -10.72 -9.48
C HIS A 796 0.39 -9.66 -9.29
N PHE A 797 0.00 -8.44 -8.93
CA PHE A 797 0.94 -7.32 -8.78
C PHE A 797 0.83 -6.65 -7.43
N THR A 798 -0.38 -6.48 -6.89
CA THR A 798 -0.61 -5.73 -5.65
C THR A 798 -1.80 -6.28 -4.87
N THR A 799 -1.96 -5.78 -3.65
CA THR A 799 -3.23 -5.84 -2.91
C THR A 799 -3.95 -4.50 -3.02
N ARG A 800 -5.27 -4.53 -3.18
CA ARG A 800 -6.16 -3.37 -3.21
C ARG A 800 -6.91 -3.26 -1.89
N PHE A 801 -6.94 -2.08 -1.29
CA PHE A 801 -7.80 -1.82 -0.14
C PHE A 801 -9.12 -1.28 -0.65
N VAL A 802 -10.22 -1.93 -0.29
CA VAL A 802 -11.55 -1.62 -0.84
C VAL A 802 -12.54 -1.15 0.21
N ILE A 803 -13.37 -0.20 -0.19
CA ILE A 803 -14.56 0.23 0.57
C ILE A 803 -15.82 -0.04 -0.26
N HIS A 804 -16.94 -0.13 0.43
CA HIS A 804 -18.24 -0.18 -0.24
C HIS A 804 -18.73 1.23 -0.53
N GLU A 805 -18.93 1.55 -1.81
CA GLU A 805 -19.50 2.82 -2.23
C GLU A 805 -20.60 2.56 -3.25
N PRO A 806 -21.88 2.82 -2.91
CA PRO A 806 -22.98 2.71 -3.87
C PRO A 806 -22.85 3.75 -4.98
N GLN A 807 -22.83 3.30 -6.24
CA GLN A 807 -22.70 4.17 -7.41
C GLN A 807 -23.90 3.98 -8.35
N ASN A 808 -24.35 5.06 -9.01
CA ASN A 808 -25.46 5.01 -9.96
C ASN A 808 -24.94 4.94 -11.39
N GLY A 809 -25.54 4.08 -12.21
CA GLY A 809 -25.22 3.92 -13.63
C GLY A 809 -24.82 2.50 -13.99
N SER A 810 -24.68 2.24 -15.30
CA SER A 810 -24.47 0.90 -15.87
C SER A 810 -23.12 0.80 -16.57
N GLN A 811 -22.07 1.13 -15.82
CA GLN A 811 -20.68 0.84 -16.14
C GLN A 811 -20.20 -0.29 -15.23
N TYR A 812 -19.28 -1.13 -15.72
CA TYR A 812 -18.78 -2.28 -14.97
C TYR A 812 -18.25 -1.90 -13.58
N GLU A 813 -17.55 -0.77 -13.48
CA GLU A 813 -17.02 -0.26 -12.22
C GLU A 813 -18.13 0.13 -11.23
N PHE A 814 -19.27 0.59 -11.73
CA PHE A 814 -20.41 1.00 -10.91
C PHE A 814 -21.24 -0.21 -10.48
N ASP A 815 -21.32 -1.25 -11.29
CA ASP A 815 -22.05 -2.48 -10.94
C ASP A 815 -21.43 -3.21 -9.73
N ARG A 816 -20.13 -3.04 -9.48
CA ARG A 816 -19.46 -3.63 -8.32
C ARG A 816 -19.54 -2.80 -7.04
N ASP A 817 -19.94 -1.52 -7.06
CA ASP A 817 -20.03 -0.64 -5.86
C ASP A 817 -18.77 -0.71 -4.96
N ILE A 818 -17.60 -0.51 -5.56
CA ILE A 818 -16.30 -0.59 -4.89
C ILE A 818 -15.46 0.63 -5.25
N GLN A 819 -14.89 1.24 -4.22
CA GLN A 819 -13.87 2.27 -4.34
C GLN A 819 -12.57 1.78 -3.72
N PHE A 820 -11.44 2.18 -4.31
CA PHE A 820 -10.11 1.83 -3.84
C PHE A 820 -9.54 2.92 -2.94
N LEU A 821 -8.95 2.51 -1.83
CA LEU A 821 -8.13 3.37 -0.98
C LEU A 821 -6.66 2.97 -1.13
N GLN A 822 -5.79 3.97 -1.01
CA GLN A 822 -4.37 3.75 -0.89
C GLN A 822 -3.98 3.75 0.59
N ASP A 823 -3.35 2.66 1.04
CA ASP A 823 -2.70 2.66 2.34
C ASP A 823 -1.35 3.36 2.23
N ILE A 824 -1.33 4.63 2.65
CA ILE A 824 -0.14 5.48 2.64
C ILE A 824 0.99 4.95 3.51
N THR A 825 0.70 3.98 4.36
CA THR A 825 1.69 3.36 5.23
C THR A 825 2.43 2.22 4.54
N CYS A 826 1.82 1.58 3.53
CA CYS A 826 2.49 0.56 2.73
C CYS A 826 3.53 1.21 1.80
N LEU A 827 4.68 0.55 1.65
CA LEU A 827 5.63 0.90 0.60
C LEU A 827 4.93 0.80 -0.76
N SER A 828 5.09 1.81 -1.62
CA SER A 828 4.46 1.82 -2.94
C SER A 828 5.42 2.25 -4.04
N SER A 829 5.18 1.76 -5.25
CA SER A 829 5.94 2.15 -6.42
C SER A 829 5.63 3.58 -6.90
N PRO A 830 6.41 4.14 -7.83
CA PRO A 830 6.12 5.39 -8.51
C PRO A 830 4.71 5.43 -9.15
N SER A 831 4.24 4.30 -9.67
CA SER A 831 2.89 4.14 -10.21
C SER A 831 1.84 3.84 -9.13
N ARG A 832 2.17 4.01 -7.85
CA ARG A 832 1.31 3.77 -6.67
C ARG A 832 0.83 2.32 -6.50
N LEU A 833 1.58 1.34 -7.00
CA LEU A 833 1.32 -0.06 -6.68
C LEU A 833 1.83 -0.37 -5.26
N ALA A 834 0.97 -0.89 -4.40
CA ALA A 834 1.32 -1.19 -3.02
C ALA A 834 2.11 -2.52 -2.94
N VAL A 835 3.23 -2.50 -2.24
CA VAL A 835 4.04 -3.68 -1.96
C VAL A 835 3.46 -4.38 -0.74
N VAL A 836 2.59 -5.36 -0.99
CA VAL A 836 1.87 -6.13 0.05
C VAL A 836 2.09 -7.63 -0.19
N PRO A 837 3.26 -8.17 0.21
CA PRO A 837 3.68 -9.52 -0.16
C PRO A 837 2.72 -10.62 0.29
N TRP A 838 2.17 -10.52 1.51
CA TRP A 838 1.25 -11.52 2.07
C TRP A 838 -0.06 -11.60 1.29
N GLY A 839 -0.40 -10.58 0.49
CA GLY A 839 -1.54 -10.63 -0.44
C GLY A 839 -1.41 -11.72 -1.49
N MET A 840 -0.19 -12.00 -1.97
CA MET A 840 0.09 -13.13 -2.87
C MET A 840 -0.29 -14.46 -2.23
N ARG A 841 0.10 -14.69 -0.97
CA ARG A 841 -0.23 -15.90 -0.22
C ARG A 841 -1.73 -16.04 0.02
N LYS A 842 -2.42 -14.93 0.35
CA LYS A 842 -3.87 -14.91 0.55
C LYS A 842 -4.63 -15.23 -0.74
N VAL A 843 -4.26 -14.66 -1.89
CA VAL A 843 -4.92 -14.98 -3.17
C VAL A 843 -4.68 -16.43 -3.59
N LEU A 844 -3.48 -16.97 -3.41
CA LEU A 844 -3.17 -18.38 -3.69
C LEU A 844 -4.01 -19.32 -2.82
N SER A 845 -4.10 -19.03 -1.52
CA SER A 845 -4.95 -19.78 -0.58
C SER A 845 -6.43 -19.67 -0.93
N TRP A 846 -6.90 -18.48 -1.35
CA TRP A 846 -8.28 -18.27 -1.78
C TRP A 846 -8.62 -19.06 -3.06
N ILE A 847 -7.72 -19.10 -4.04
CA ILE A 847 -7.87 -19.89 -5.27
C ILE A 847 -7.98 -21.37 -4.92
N LYS A 848 -7.06 -21.91 -4.12
CA LYS A 848 -7.10 -23.31 -3.67
C LYS A 848 -8.39 -23.63 -2.94
N LYS A 849 -8.83 -22.77 -2.02
CA LYS A 849 -10.08 -22.95 -1.26
C LYS A 849 -11.32 -22.92 -2.17
N THR A 850 -11.30 -22.10 -3.22
CA THR A 850 -12.48 -21.83 -4.06
C THR A 850 -12.63 -22.84 -5.20
N TYR A 851 -11.51 -23.26 -5.81
CA TYR A 851 -11.45 -24.07 -7.03
C TYR A 851 -10.80 -25.44 -6.81
N GLY A 852 -10.27 -25.72 -5.63
CA GLY A 852 -9.62 -27.00 -5.31
C GLY A 852 -8.12 -26.99 -5.60
N ASP A 853 -7.53 -28.19 -5.54
CA ASP A 853 -6.08 -28.37 -5.56
C ASP A 853 -5.53 -28.54 -6.99
N ILE A 854 -5.55 -27.43 -7.74
CA ILE A 854 -5.11 -27.32 -9.14
C ILE A 854 -3.65 -26.87 -9.19
N ASP A 855 -2.88 -27.30 -10.20
CA ASP A 855 -1.55 -26.75 -10.48
C ASP A 855 -1.63 -25.24 -10.75
N ILE A 856 -0.86 -24.42 -10.02
CA ILE A 856 -0.86 -22.96 -10.15
C ILE A 856 0.49 -22.47 -10.70
N TYR A 857 0.44 -21.62 -11.72
CA TYR A 857 1.58 -20.88 -12.25
C TYR A 857 1.36 -19.38 -12.01
N ILE A 858 2.32 -18.73 -11.38
CA ILE A 858 2.35 -17.27 -11.27
C ILE A 858 2.99 -16.76 -12.57
N THR A 859 2.18 -16.40 -13.55
CA THR A 859 2.62 -16.13 -14.92
C THR A 859 3.04 -14.67 -15.14
N ALA A 860 2.75 -13.76 -14.20
CA ALA A 860 3.36 -12.43 -14.11
C ALA A 860 3.32 -11.89 -12.67
N ASN A 861 4.47 -11.48 -12.14
CA ASN A 861 4.60 -10.76 -10.87
C ASN A 861 5.79 -9.79 -10.93
N GLY A 862 5.58 -8.52 -10.58
CA GLY A 862 6.62 -7.50 -10.68
C GLY A 862 6.17 -6.11 -10.25
N ILE A 863 7.11 -5.18 -10.19
CA ILE A 863 6.90 -3.81 -9.71
C ILE A 863 7.67 -2.82 -10.60
N ASP A 864 7.13 -1.62 -10.78
CA ASP A 864 7.85 -0.53 -11.42
C ASP A 864 8.79 0.17 -10.43
N ASP A 865 9.95 0.60 -10.92
CA ASP A 865 10.98 1.24 -10.11
C ASP A 865 11.50 2.50 -10.80
N GLN A 866 11.70 3.58 -10.04
CA GLN A 866 12.20 4.85 -10.59
C GLN A 866 13.68 4.76 -10.98
N SER A 867 14.46 3.88 -10.35
CA SER A 867 15.92 3.82 -10.52
C SER A 867 16.35 3.16 -11.84
N LEU A 868 17.36 3.75 -12.49
CA LEU A 868 18.01 3.18 -13.68
C LEU A 868 19.15 2.21 -13.34
N ASP A 869 19.84 2.46 -12.22
CA ASP A 869 21.09 1.78 -11.86
C ASP A 869 20.98 0.95 -10.57
N ASN A 870 20.07 1.30 -9.66
CA ASN A 870 19.89 0.61 -8.37
C ASN A 870 18.41 0.36 -8.05
N ASP A 871 17.88 -0.77 -8.51
CA ASP A 871 16.46 -1.14 -8.41
C ASP A 871 16.13 -1.86 -7.09
N GLU A 872 16.38 -1.17 -5.98
CA GLU A 872 16.16 -1.71 -4.63
C GLU A 872 14.71 -2.10 -4.37
N LEU A 873 13.73 -1.35 -4.88
CA LEU A 873 12.30 -1.63 -4.66
C LEU A 873 11.93 -2.96 -5.28
N ARG A 874 12.46 -3.21 -6.47
CA ARG A 874 12.28 -4.50 -7.14
C ARG A 874 12.97 -5.64 -6.40
N ASN A 875 14.18 -5.45 -5.89
CA ASN A 875 14.87 -6.48 -5.10
C ASN A 875 14.08 -6.86 -3.85
N TYR A 876 13.61 -5.86 -3.11
CA TYR A 876 12.78 -6.05 -1.94
C TYR A 876 11.45 -6.74 -2.29
N TYR A 877 10.77 -6.27 -3.34
CA TYR A 877 9.53 -6.86 -3.85
C TYR A 877 9.72 -8.33 -4.20
N LEU A 878 10.71 -8.66 -5.04
CA LEU A 878 11.00 -10.04 -5.43
C LEU A 878 11.30 -10.92 -4.22
N GLY A 879 12.15 -10.46 -3.30
CA GLY A 879 12.53 -11.23 -2.13
C GLY A 879 11.33 -11.56 -1.25
N LYS A 880 10.46 -10.58 -0.98
CA LYS A 880 9.30 -10.75 -0.10
C LYS A 880 8.16 -11.52 -0.78
N TYR A 881 7.86 -11.25 -2.05
CA TYR A 881 6.79 -11.99 -2.75
C TYR A 881 7.16 -13.46 -2.94
N VAL A 882 8.41 -13.78 -3.33
CA VAL A 882 8.86 -15.18 -3.46
C VAL A 882 8.86 -15.89 -2.10
N GLN A 883 9.18 -15.20 -1.01
CA GLN A 883 9.02 -15.75 0.36
C GLN A 883 7.57 -16.16 0.65
N GLU A 884 6.60 -15.32 0.31
CA GLU A 884 5.17 -15.61 0.54
C GLU A 884 4.65 -16.73 -0.39
N VAL A 885 5.17 -16.83 -1.61
CA VAL A 885 4.94 -17.96 -2.52
C VAL A 885 5.50 -19.26 -1.92
N LEU A 886 6.71 -19.23 -1.37
CA LEU A 886 7.33 -20.39 -0.72
C LEU A 886 6.54 -20.84 0.51
N LYS A 887 6.01 -19.91 1.30
CA LYS A 887 5.10 -20.20 2.42
C LYS A 887 3.78 -20.81 1.95
N ALA A 888 3.19 -20.30 0.87
CA ALA A 888 1.99 -20.91 0.28
C ALA A 888 2.25 -22.35 -0.18
N TYR A 889 3.42 -22.62 -0.75
CA TYR A 889 3.84 -23.96 -1.16
C TYR A 889 4.04 -24.90 0.05
N TYR A 890 4.81 -24.49 1.06
CA TYR A 890 5.18 -25.36 2.19
C TYR A 890 4.16 -25.43 3.31
N ILE A 891 3.58 -24.30 3.70
CA ILE A 891 2.68 -24.18 4.85
C ILE A 891 1.26 -24.44 4.41
N ASP A 892 0.78 -23.72 3.38
CA ASP A 892 -0.61 -23.81 2.92
C ASP A 892 -0.85 -24.98 1.94
N LYS A 893 0.24 -25.67 1.55
CA LYS A 893 0.25 -26.82 0.64
C LYS A 893 -0.37 -26.51 -0.72
N VAL A 894 -0.17 -25.30 -1.24
CA VAL A 894 -0.66 -24.92 -2.58
C VAL A 894 0.27 -25.54 -3.64
N LYS A 895 -0.30 -26.17 -4.68
CA LYS A 895 0.46 -26.78 -5.80
C LYS A 895 1.01 -25.74 -6.76
N ILE A 896 1.99 -24.98 -6.31
CA ILE A 896 2.65 -23.95 -7.13
C ILE A 896 3.74 -24.62 -7.97
N LYS A 897 3.69 -24.42 -9.28
CA LYS A 897 4.57 -25.06 -10.27
C LYS A 897 5.55 -24.11 -10.94
N GLY A 898 5.32 -22.79 -10.84
CA GLY A 898 6.24 -21.83 -11.44
C GLY A 898 5.97 -20.38 -11.02
N TYR A 899 7.02 -19.57 -11.17
CA TYR A 899 7.03 -18.14 -10.91
C TYR A 899 7.70 -17.40 -12.07
N TYR A 900 6.98 -16.47 -12.68
CA TYR A 900 7.43 -15.68 -13.82
C TYR A 900 7.49 -14.20 -13.44
N ALA A 901 8.71 -13.67 -13.40
CA ALA A 901 8.92 -12.26 -13.09
C ALA A 901 8.46 -11.37 -14.25
N PHE A 902 7.88 -10.20 -13.96
CA PHE A 902 7.43 -9.21 -14.94
C PHE A 902 8.28 -7.94 -14.82
N LYS A 903 9.05 -7.52 -15.84
CA LYS A 903 9.23 -8.11 -17.18
C LYS A 903 10.68 -8.04 -17.67
N LEU A 904 11.02 -8.71 -18.77
CA LEU A 904 12.39 -8.76 -19.30
C LEU A 904 12.93 -7.36 -19.64
N THR A 905 12.32 -6.65 -20.59
CA THR A 905 12.77 -5.33 -21.06
C THR A 905 11.76 -4.21 -20.79
N GLU A 906 12.25 -3.01 -20.47
CA GLU A 906 11.40 -1.81 -20.38
C GLU A 906 11.32 -1.05 -21.71
N GLU A 907 10.25 -0.27 -21.87
CA GLU A 907 10.05 0.64 -23.02
C GLU A 907 10.26 2.09 -22.57
N LYS A 908 10.91 2.93 -23.39
CA LYS A 908 11.34 4.31 -23.03
C LYS A 908 10.24 5.21 -22.45
N SER A 909 8.98 4.98 -22.81
CA SER A 909 7.82 5.81 -22.43
C SER A 909 6.79 5.09 -21.55
N LYS A 910 7.14 3.93 -20.97
CA LYS A 910 6.25 3.16 -20.07
C LYS A 910 6.84 3.08 -18.66
N PRO A 911 6.02 2.76 -17.64
CA PRO A 911 6.51 2.46 -16.30
C PRO A 911 7.60 1.38 -16.34
N ARG A 912 8.64 1.56 -15.54
CA ARG A 912 9.91 0.83 -15.62
C ARG A 912 9.83 -0.53 -14.92
N PHE A 913 9.12 -1.48 -15.52
CA PHE A 913 9.02 -2.88 -15.06
C PHE A 913 10.16 -3.79 -15.54
N GLY A 914 11.07 -3.32 -16.40
CA GLY A 914 12.11 -4.14 -17.02
C GLY A 914 13.30 -4.46 -16.11
N PHE A 915 13.77 -5.71 -16.10
CA PHE A 915 15.08 -6.10 -15.51
C PHE A 915 16.24 -5.55 -16.32
N PHE A 916 16.00 -5.31 -17.61
CA PHE A 916 16.89 -4.58 -18.49
C PHE A 916 16.30 -3.24 -18.86
N THR A 917 17.18 -2.23 -18.98
CA THR A 917 16.79 -0.92 -19.48
C THR A 917 16.42 -0.98 -20.97
N SER A 918 15.82 0.09 -21.49
CA SER A 918 15.48 0.17 -22.92
C SER A 918 16.70 0.03 -23.85
N ASP A 919 17.90 0.34 -23.32
CA ASP A 919 19.17 0.21 -24.04
C ASP A 919 19.88 -1.12 -23.70
N SER A 920 19.14 -2.11 -23.18
CA SER A 920 19.62 -3.47 -22.88
C SER A 920 20.70 -3.56 -21.79
N LYS A 921 20.79 -2.56 -20.90
CA LYS A 921 21.67 -2.62 -19.72
C LYS A 921 20.99 -3.40 -18.60
N GLY A 922 21.72 -4.32 -17.97
CA GLY A 922 21.17 -5.15 -16.88
C GLY A 922 21.18 -4.42 -15.55
N LYS A 923 20.07 -4.51 -14.80
CA LYS A 923 19.93 -3.92 -13.46
C LYS A 923 20.38 -4.89 -12.36
N PRO A 924 20.68 -4.40 -11.14
CA PRO A 924 21.11 -5.25 -10.02
C PRO A 924 20.17 -6.41 -9.69
N SER A 925 18.86 -6.25 -9.88
CA SER A 925 17.87 -7.31 -9.64
C SER A 925 18.06 -8.59 -10.44
N ILE A 926 18.79 -8.56 -11.56
CA ILE A 926 19.16 -9.76 -12.29
C ILE A 926 20.02 -10.67 -11.41
N LYS A 927 21.00 -10.11 -10.69
CA LYS A 927 21.87 -10.88 -9.80
C LYS A 927 21.08 -11.49 -8.65
N PHE A 928 20.16 -10.70 -8.06
CA PHE A 928 19.30 -11.18 -6.99
C PHE A 928 18.36 -12.31 -7.46
N TYR A 929 17.69 -12.14 -8.59
CA TYR A 929 16.81 -13.17 -9.15
C TYR A 929 17.60 -14.43 -9.56
N ASN A 930 18.77 -14.29 -10.18
CA ASN A 930 19.66 -15.42 -10.48
C ASN A 930 20.10 -16.18 -9.21
N SER A 931 20.29 -15.48 -8.09
CA SER A 931 20.58 -16.10 -6.79
C SER A 931 19.40 -16.94 -6.31
N LEU A 932 18.18 -16.39 -6.34
CA LEU A 932 16.95 -17.12 -5.99
C LEU A 932 16.78 -18.39 -6.83
N ILE A 933 17.01 -18.30 -8.15
CA ILE A 933 16.90 -19.44 -9.06
C ILE A 933 17.97 -20.48 -8.77
N SER A 934 19.24 -20.05 -8.60
CA SER A 934 20.35 -20.98 -8.31
C SER A 934 20.15 -21.74 -7.01
N ASN A 935 19.58 -21.06 -6.02
CA ASN A 935 19.29 -21.63 -4.71
C ASN A 935 17.95 -22.37 -4.66
N ASN A 936 17.18 -22.34 -5.76
CA ASN A 936 15.81 -22.81 -5.85
C ASN A 936 14.91 -22.31 -4.70
N GLY A 937 15.07 -21.06 -4.28
CA GLY A 937 14.41 -20.49 -3.09
C GLY A 937 15.39 -19.89 -2.08
N PHE A 938 15.17 -20.17 -0.79
CA PHE A 938 15.91 -19.59 0.33
C PHE A 938 16.44 -20.68 1.27
N PRO A 939 17.46 -21.45 0.88
CA PRO A 939 17.96 -22.56 1.69
C PRO A 939 18.74 -22.07 2.94
N ALA A 940 18.83 -22.94 3.94
CA ALA A 940 19.65 -22.73 5.14
C ALA A 940 21.14 -23.04 4.91
N ASP A 941 21.43 -24.08 4.11
CA ASP A 941 22.76 -24.55 3.70
C ASP A 941 22.79 -24.79 2.18
N TYR A 942 23.98 -24.84 1.56
CA TYR A 942 24.14 -25.10 0.12
C TYR A 942 23.75 -26.54 -0.28
N SER A 943 22.46 -26.84 -0.38
CA SER A 943 21.95 -28.02 -1.07
C SER A 943 21.65 -27.66 -2.53
N VAL A 944 22.54 -28.09 -3.43
CA VAL A 944 22.28 -28.06 -4.87
C VAL A 944 21.24 -29.14 -5.17
N CYS A 945 20.21 -28.83 -5.96
CA CYS A 945 19.39 -29.86 -6.61
C CYS A 945 20.34 -30.78 -7.39
N GLY A 946 20.67 -31.95 -6.84
CA GLY A 946 21.42 -32.98 -7.55
C GLY A 946 20.55 -33.59 -8.65
N PRO A 947 21.14 -34.14 -9.71
CA PRO A 947 20.39 -34.81 -10.76
C PRO A 947 19.86 -36.15 -10.23
N SER A 948 18.78 -36.14 -9.45
CA SER A 948 18.11 -37.37 -9.04
C SER A 948 16.65 -37.12 -8.65
N SER A 949 15.80 -37.02 -9.66
CA SER A 949 14.55 -37.79 -9.74
C SER A 949 13.93 -37.54 -11.11
N HIS A 950 14.52 -38.12 -12.16
CA HIS A 950 13.65 -38.64 -13.21
C HIS A 950 12.68 -39.55 -12.46
N GLU A 951 11.38 -39.24 -12.51
CA GLU A 951 10.33 -40.24 -12.25
C GLU A 951 10.84 -41.56 -12.80
N GLU A 952 10.83 -42.61 -11.98
CA GLU A 952 11.24 -43.95 -12.41
C GLU A 952 10.57 -44.26 -13.74
N GLN A 953 11.30 -44.02 -14.84
CA GLN A 953 10.97 -44.57 -16.14
C GLN A 953 11.09 -46.04 -15.90
N CYS A 954 9.93 -46.69 -15.72
CA CYS A 954 9.80 -48.11 -15.49
C CYS A 954 10.82 -48.84 -16.37
N SER A 955 11.87 -49.38 -15.76
CA SER A 955 12.97 -50.03 -16.47
C SER A 955 12.44 -51.18 -17.33
N PHE A 956 11.32 -51.76 -16.92
CA PHE A 956 10.53 -52.74 -17.65
C PHE A 956 9.87 -52.16 -18.91
N CYS A 957 9.37 -50.92 -18.90
CA CYS A 957 8.81 -50.26 -20.08
C CYS A 957 9.90 -49.90 -21.12
N LEU A 958 11.07 -49.45 -20.67
CA LEU A 958 12.24 -49.22 -21.54
C LEU A 958 12.76 -50.54 -22.14
N PHE A 959 12.80 -51.60 -21.33
CA PHE A 959 13.14 -52.96 -21.78
C PHE A 959 12.15 -53.49 -22.83
N ILE A 960 10.83 -53.32 -22.61
CA ILE A 960 9.80 -53.71 -23.58
C ILE A 960 9.90 -52.87 -24.86
N SER A 961 10.12 -51.56 -24.75
CA SER A 961 10.23 -50.64 -25.90
C SER A 961 11.44 -50.96 -26.78
N GLN A 962 12.62 -51.16 -26.19
CA GLN A 962 13.84 -51.50 -26.92
C GLN A 962 13.85 -52.92 -27.50
N LYS A 963 13.12 -53.86 -26.88
CA LYS A 963 13.07 -55.27 -27.31
C LYS A 963 11.76 -55.63 -28.02
N LYS A 964 10.92 -54.66 -28.40
CA LYS A 964 9.68 -54.87 -29.18
C LYS A 964 9.83 -55.86 -30.35
N PRO A 965 10.88 -55.78 -31.19
CA PRO A 965 11.06 -56.72 -32.29
C PRO A 965 11.32 -58.15 -31.81
N LEU A 966 12.10 -58.31 -30.73
CA LEU A 966 12.46 -59.60 -30.14
C LEU A 966 11.28 -60.25 -29.40
N ILE A 967 10.46 -59.46 -28.70
CA ILE A 967 9.24 -59.94 -28.03
C ILE A 967 8.21 -60.36 -29.09
N PHE A 968 8.05 -59.59 -30.17
CA PHE A 968 7.22 -59.97 -31.31
C PHE A 968 7.72 -61.28 -31.95
N PHE A 969 9.03 -61.42 -32.17
CA PHE A 969 9.62 -62.65 -32.70
C PHE A 969 9.42 -63.86 -31.77
N ALA A 970 9.56 -63.67 -30.45
CA ALA A 970 9.33 -64.71 -29.46
C ALA A 970 7.85 -65.13 -29.40
N CYS A 971 6.91 -64.19 -29.49
CA CYS A 971 5.49 -64.49 -29.58
C CYS A 971 5.14 -65.23 -30.88
N CYS A 972 5.76 -64.89 -32.01
CA CYS A 972 5.63 -65.62 -33.27
C CYS A 972 6.21 -67.05 -33.17
N LEU A 973 7.37 -67.22 -32.53
CA LEU A 973 7.95 -68.55 -32.27
C LEU A 973 7.10 -69.40 -31.33
N PHE A 974 6.52 -68.80 -30.29
CA PHE A 974 5.68 -69.51 -29.34
C PHE A 974 4.33 -69.91 -29.95
N SER A 975 3.72 -69.03 -30.74
CA SER A 975 2.48 -69.33 -31.47
C SER A 975 2.69 -70.39 -32.55
N THR A 976 3.81 -70.35 -33.28
CA THR A 976 4.17 -71.41 -34.24
C THR A 976 4.49 -72.74 -33.55
N LEU A 977 5.14 -72.73 -32.39
CA LEU A 977 5.39 -73.94 -31.58
C LEU A 977 4.08 -74.54 -31.04
N ILE A 978 3.14 -73.72 -30.57
CA ILE A 978 1.81 -74.16 -30.15
C ILE A 978 1.05 -74.75 -31.34
N LEU A 979 1.11 -74.12 -32.52
CA LEU A 979 0.47 -74.63 -33.72
C LEU A 979 1.06 -75.99 -34.13
N LEU A 980 2.39 -76.14 -34.10
CA LEU A 980 3.09 -77.39 -34.36
C LEU A 980 2.72 -78.48 -33.34
N LEU A 981 2.68 -78.15 -32.05
CA LEU A 981 2.27 -79.08 -30.99
C LEU A 981 0.79 -79.47 -31.12
N ALA A 982 -0.09 -78.54 -31.51
CA ALA A 982 -1.50 -78.81 -31.78
C ALA A 982 -1.65 -79.72 -33.01
N ILE A 983 -0.88 -79.50 -34.08
CA ILE A 983 -0.85 -80.36 -35.27
C ILE A 983 -0.30 -81.74 -34.90
N ILE A 984 0.78 -81.84 -34.12
CA ILE A 984 1.34 -83.12 -33.64
C ILE A 984 0.31 -83.85 -32.77
N PHE A 985 -0.35 -83.16 -31.85
CA PHE A 985 -1.38 -83.74 -30.99
C PHE A 985 -2.59 -84.20 -31.80
N PHE A 986 -3.03 -83.41 -32.79
CA PHE A 986 -4.09 -83.78 -33.72
C PHE A 986 -3.70 -85.00 -34.56
N HIS A 987 -2.44 -85.08 -35.02
CA HIS A 987 -1.94 -86.21 -35.78
C HIS A 987 -1.79 -87.48 -34.92
N LYS A 988 -1.34 -87.35 -33.67
CA LYS A 988 -1.26 -88.44 -32.67
C LYS A 988 -2.67 -88.93 -32.27
N ARG A 989 -3.65 -88.02 -32.16
CA ARG A 989 -5.07 -88.34 -31.90
C ARG A 989 -5.74 -89.01 -33.11
N LYS A 990 -5.38 -88.61 -34.34
CA LYS A 990 -5.82 -89.26 -35.60
C LYS A 990 -5.18 -90.64 -35.79
N ARG A 991 -3.92 -90.85 -35.39
CA ARG A 991 -3.25 -92.18 -35.34
C ARG A 991 -3.86 -93.09 -34.26
N ARG A 992 -4.21 -92.57 -33.08
CA ARG A 992 -4.94 -93.34 -32.04
C ARG A 992 -6.37 -93.70 -32.45
N LYS A 993 -7.09 -92.84 -33.20
CA LYS A 993 -8.40 -93.19 -33.78
C LYS A 993 -8.31 -94.25 -34.89
N ARG A 994 -7.22 -94.30 -35.69
CA ARG A 994 -6.98 -95.39 -36.67
C ARG A 994 -6.63 -96.72 -36.02
N PHE A 995 -6.03 -96.74 -34.82
CA PHE A 995 -5.78 -97.98 -34.06
C PHE A 995 -7.00 -98.47 -33.26
N LYS A 996 -7.89 -97.57 -32.80
CA LYS A 996 -9.16 -97.95 -32.13
C LYS A 996 -10.28 -98.39 -33.07
N ALA A 997 -10.17 -98.13 -34.38
CA ALA A 997 -11.11 -98.60 -35.40
C ALA A 997 -10.82 -100.02 -35.91
N LYS A 998 -9.78 -100.70 -35.39
CA LYS A 998 -9.43 -102.09 -35.73
C LYS A 998 -9.70 -103.11 -34.60
N SER A 999 -10.26 -102.71 -33.46
CA SER A 999 -10.47 -103.59 -32.29
C SER A 999 -11.89 -103.61 -31.71
N ILE A 1000 -12.93 -103.27 -32.49
CA ILE A 1000 -14.33 -103.49 -32.10
C ILE A 1000 -15.01 -104.34 -33.16
N LYS A 1001 -14.69 -105.63 -33.13
CA LYS A 1001 -15.51 -106.74 -33.60
C LYS A 1001 -15.42 -107.80 -32.49
N CYS A 1002 -16.26 -107.69 -31.48
CA CYS A 1002 -16.77 -108.81 -30.70
C CYS A 1002 -17.86 -108.35 -29.72
N ILE A 1003 -19.06 -108.86 -30.00
CA ILE A 1003 -20.04 -109.41 -29.06
C ILE A 1003 -20.99 -108.39 -28.39
N CYS A 1004 -22.21 -108.36 -28.94
CA CYS A 1004 -23.47 -107.97 -28.31
C CYS A 1004 -23.87 -108.95 -27.18
N VAL A 1005 -24.78 -108.49 -26.30
CA VAL A 1005 -26.03 -109.16 -25.83
C VAL A 1005 -26.26 -109.04 -24.31
N SER A 1006 -27.48 -108.58 -23.96
CA SER A 1006 -28.32 -108.78 -22.73
C SER A 1006 -27.81 -108.18 -21.41
N PHE A 1007 -28.63 -107.53 -20.56
CA PHE A 1007 -30.07 -107.56 -20.28
C PHE A 1007 -30.65 -106.15 -20.10
#